data_AF-A0A0K0DYR5-F1
#
_entry.id   AF-A0A0K0DYR5-F1
#
_cell.length_a   1.000
_cell.length_b   1.000
_cell.length_c   1.000
_cell.angle_alpha   90.00
_cell.angle_beta   90.00
_cell.angle_gamma   90.00
#
_symmetry.space_group_name_H-M   'P 1'
#
loop_
_entity.id
_entity.type
_entity.pdbx_description
1 polymer ?
#
loop_
_entity_poly.entity_id
_entity_poly.type
_entity_poly.pdbx_seq_one_letter_code
_entity_poly.pdbx_strand_id
1 'polypeptide(L)'
;MIFNIYKGYKLVVILLIILIIYDLKNNLQQLKHSCSMTSMWRYPKLYSLHKIENLKYNFYLYGEGNAGDAAMVRSIGSILQNKTERLNSSFQFNVFSAHFNEEFSIFDTKILKRQAKFLINSIIALEKLYKNKRTKKYVFMGHSMGGIVIKMALKESEWLRKNTAFILVMGTILKDYPIKITSDFINIYQKISFVKDVPVISMHGGFMDELIEESLTMDNNSLTFGLQGMDRVWSMADHKCLVWCNEAQRAISRLLFEYAIVSNEEVSITKFEYLVQRIFNSSTLYYKDIKKYELNNLYKQIDEELLNEGQYIFVIGKTDLKFPLIYIHKNKNDINLYPAKTYFYSHKMKYLFSLETIEINGNYYINKNTKIKVIKRKELKTLNLSILNKKFQFKEKSGSIKAFIIPFLSTEIIYKVSLISTNNSMSKIYFKEENQQAISMTNKLIFNFFDRNTKSDGILFIISNSDTFFDNFSEVEYELNYKIDFTLTILKIIKINISKIPFLLSFMATLFSLNTNMLLKILSLLIILYTVTSSIISTIILFLLGIIIIYCLSHFGDTLIIVSEILNINNIIIKIYKWMYKKVSCSLVITLFSLLSLFYQPVYLIYSLISLLISPNILLFFTSLILYLPTYFIFYQLPDFTFSYNGNRLYEWSIVIQLFSVYFSKKKTINISLWIFLLPYWLLVTLNNSIYTVWEYLIITQAIIISLMLLNVKKIKTS
;
A
#
# COMPACT_ATOMS: atom_id res chain seq x y z
N MET A 1 -18.21 -27.06 25.41
CA MET A 1 -16.98 -27.85 25.15
C MET A 1 -15.89 -26.95 24.54
N ILE A 2 -15.64 -25.80 25.17
CA ILE A 2 -14.81 -24.74 24.60
C ILE A 2 -13.40 -24.95 25.15
N PHE A 3 -12.44 -25.23 24.26
CA PHE A 3 -11.00 -25.16 24.52
C PHE A 3 -10.52 -25.56 25.94
N ASN A 4 -10.55 -26.85 26.25
CA ASN A 4 -9.62 -27.40 27.25
C ASN A 4 -8.21 -27.39 26.66
N ILE A 5 -7.66 -26.19 26.43
CA ILE A 5 -6.24 -25.99 26.21
C ILE A 5 -5.58 -26.42 27.52
N TYR A 6 -4.90 -27.57 27.50
CA TYR A 6 -4.08 -28.06 28.60
C TYR A 6 -3.30 -26.89 29.22
N LYS A 7 -3.26 -26.82 30.56
CA LYS A 7 -2.65 -25.72 31.34
C LYS A 7 -1.30 -25.23 30.79
N GLY A 8 -0.47 -26.13 30.25
CA GLY A 8 0.84 -25.79 29.66
C GLY A 8 0.77 -24.85 28.45
N TYR A 9 -0.20 -25.03 27.56
CA TYR A 9 -0.33 -24.18 26.36
C TYR A 9 -0.89 -22.79 26.69
N LYS A 10 -1.70 -22.64 27.76
CA LYS A 10 -2.20 -21.31 28.19
C LYS A 10 -1.03 -20.37 28.51
N LEU A 11 -0.03 -20.86 29.26
CA LEU A 11 1.12 -20.06 29.65
C LEU A 11 1.93 -19.59 28.41
N VAL A 12 2.13 -20.49 27.44
CA VAL A 12 2.87 -20.20 26.19
C VAL A 12 2.14 -19.14 25.36
N VAL A 13 0.82 -19.26 25.20
CA VAL A 13 0.01 -18.28 24.45
C VAL A 13 0.05 -16.91 25.12
N ILE A 14 -0.07 -16.86 26.45
CA ILE A 14 0.01 -15.61 27.21
C ILE A 14 1.39 -14.97 27.06
N LEU A 15 2.47 -15.74 27.19
CA LEU A 15 3.84 -15.26 26.98
C LEU A 15 4.04 -14.70 25.57
N LEU A 16 3.52 -15.39 24.56
CA LEU A 16 3.59 -14.95 23.17
C LEU A 16 2.84 -13.63 22.95
N ILE A 17 1.65 -13.47 23.53
CA ILE A 17 0.87 -12.24 23.48
C ILE A 17 1.63 -11.09 24.14
N ILE A 18 2.19 -11.31 25.33
CA ILE A 18 2.96 -10.28 26.06
C ILE A 18 4.19 -9.84 25.25
N LEU A 19 4.92 -10.80 24.67
CA LEU A 19 6.07 -10.53 23.80
C LEU A 19 5.68 -9.70 22.57
N ILE A 20 4.58 -10.07 21.89
CA ILE A 20 4.07 -9.34 20.74
C ILE A 20 3.66 -7.91 21.13
N ILE A 21 2.93 -7.72 22.24
CA ILE A 21 2.50 -6.39 22.70
C ILE A 21 3.71 -5.52 23.07
N TYR A 22 4.69 -6.07 23.78
CA TYR A 22 5.90 -5.35 24.16
C TYR A 22 6.71 -4.92 22.95
N ASP A 23 6.92 -5.82 21.98
CA ASP A 23 7.67 -5.51 20.76
C ASP A 23 6.90 -4.56 19.83
N LEU A 24 5.57 -4.68 19.76
CA LEU A 24 4.71 -3.71 19.05
C LEU A 24 4.86 -2.31 19.64
N LYS A 25 4.78 -2.17 20.97
CA LYS A 25 4.92 -0.87 21.64
C LYS A 25 6.27 -0.21 21.34
N ASN A 26 7.35 -0.98 21.35
CA ASN A 26 8.70 -0.48 21.07
C ASN A 26 8.89 -0.10 19.59
N ASN A 27 8.33 -0.88 18.66
CA ASN A 27 8.44 -0.60 17.23
C ASN A 27 7.51 0.53 16.76
N LEU A 28 6.32 0.69 17.35
CA LEU A 28 5.41 1.81 17.05
C LEU A 28 6.06 3.17 17.28
N GLN A 29 6.93 3.31 18.29
CA GLN A 29 7.68 4.56 18.51
C GLN A 29 8.67 4.89 17.38
N GLN A 30 9.14 3.87 16.65
CA GLN A 30 10.02 4.03 15.49
C GLN A 30 9.25 4.39 14.21
N LEU A 31 7.93 4.20 14.19
CA LEU A 31 7.06 4.51 13.06
C LEU A 31 6.66 5.99 13.06
N LYS A 32 7.65 6.87 12.87
CA LYS A 32 7.42 8.28 12.55
C LYS A 32 8.01 8.57 11.18
N HIS A 33 7.30 9.38 10.38
CA HIS A 33 7.85 9.89 9.12
C HIS A 33 9.17 10.64 9.38
N SER A 34 10.13 10.49 8.49
CA SER A 34 11.44 11.14 8.62
C SER A 34 11.54 12.46 7.84
N CYS A 35 10.46 12.84 7.15
CA CYS A 35 10.45 13.97 6.25
C CYS A 35 10.29 15.32 6.97
N SER A 36 10.97 16.36 6.47
CA SER A 36 10.80 17.72 6.95
C SER A 36 9.53 18.35 6.38
N MET A 37 8.83 19.16 7.18
CA MET A 37 7.63 19.85 6.70
C MET A 37 8.03 20.99 5.76
N THR A 38 7.28 21.17 4.66
CA THR A 38 7.43 22.36 3.81
C THR A 38 7.16 23.63 4.60
N SER A 39 8.08 24.60 4.54
CA SER A 39 7.89 25.90 5.16
C SER A 39 6.99 26.77 4.26
N MET A 40 5.75 26.96 4.68
CA MET A 40 4.79 27.86 4.04
C MET A 40 4.99 29.28 4.58
N TRP A 41 5.95 30.03 4.04
CA TRP A 41 6.20 31.42 4.47
C TRP A 41 5.09 32.39 4.05
N ARG A 42 4.34 32.06 3.01
CA ARG A 42 3.17 32.83 2.55
C ARG A 42 1.93 31.95 2.69
N TYR A 43 0.91 32.44 3.39
CA TYR A 43 -0.41 31.83 3.33
C TYR A 43 -1.02 32.16 1.98
N PRO A 44 -1.39 31.14 1.19
CA PRO A 44 -2.02 31.40 -0.10
C PRO A 44 -3.51 31.66 0.06
N LYS A 45 -4.00 32.63 -0.71
CA LYS A 45 -5.41 32.88 -0.95
C LYS A 45 -5.90 31.93 -2.02
N LEU A 46 -7.09 31.43 -1.82
CA LEU A 46 -7.75 30.56 -2.78
C LEU A 46 -8.92 31.32 -3.41
N TYR A 47 -8.82 31.59 -4.70
CA TYR A 47 -9.89 32.25 -5.45
C TYR A 47 -10.82 31.18 -6.03
N SER A 48 -12.09 31.16 -5.61
CA SER A 48 -13.07 30.22 -6.17
C SER A 48 -13.38 30.61 -7.62
N LEU A 49 -13.13 29.69 -8.54
CA LEU A 49 -13.36 29.85 -9.98
C LEU A 49 -14.62 29.12 -10.44
N HIS A 50 -14.95 28.02 -9.78
CA HIS A 50 -16.12 27.21 -10.07
C HIS A 50 -16.59 26.54 -8.78
N LYS A 51 -17.89 26.61 -8.50
CA LYS A 51 -18.48 26.05 -7.28
C LYS A 51 -19.80 25.36 -7.56
N ILE A 52 -20.09 24.32 -6.80
CA ILE A 52 -21.43 23.74 -6.69
C ILE A 52 -21.87 23.95 -5.25
N GLU A 53 -22.72 24.95 -5.01
CA GLU A 53 -23.10 25.38 -3.65
C GLU A 53 -23.76 24.25 -2.85
N ASN A 54 -24.69 23.51 -3.46
CA ASN A 54 -25.38 22.40 -2.80
C ASN A 54 -24.44 21.28 -2.31
N LEU A 55 -23.30 21.10 -2.97
CA LEU A 55 -22.30 20.09 -2.61
C LEU A 55 -21.11 20.68 -1.85
N LYS A 56 -21.05 22.01 -1.73
CA LYS A 56 -19.89 22.76 -1.22
C LYS A 56 -18.56 22.42 -1.93
N TYR A 57 -18.65 21.91 -3.16
CA TYR A 57 -17.49 21.69 -4.01
C TYR A 57 -16.98 23.02 -4.52
N ASN A 58 -15.66 23.24 -4.45
CA ASN A 58 -15.05 24.48 -4.89
C ASN A 58 -13.75 24.18 -5.65
N PHE A 59 -13.57 24.83 -6.79
CA PHE A 59 -12.34 24.82 -7.56
C PHE A 59 -11.63 26.15 -7.35
N TYR A 60 -10.44 26.07 -6.77
CA TYR A 60 -9.68 27.22 -6.34
C TYR A 60 -8.45 27.45 -7.21
N LEU A 61 -8.15 28.71 -7.51
CA LEU A 61 -6.82 29.16 -7.93
C LEU A 61 -6.02 29.54 -6.69
N TYR A 62 -4.82 28.96 -6.55
CA TYR A 62 -3.80 29.39 -5.61
C TYR A 62 -3.28 30.77 -6.01
N GLY A 63 -3.32 31.73 -5.08
CA GLY A 63 -2.69 33.04 -5.19
C GLY A 63 -2.26 33.57 -3.82
N GLU A 64 -1.83 34.83 -3.73
CA GLU A 64 -1.39 35.43 -2.46
C GLU A 64 -2.56 35.98 -1.62
N GLY A 65 -2.52 35.76 -0.29
CA GLY A 65 -3.41 36.42 0.68
C GLY A 65 -4.09 35.48 1.71
N ASN A 66 -5.00 36.02 2.51
CA ASN A 66 -5.63 35.32 3.64
C ASN A 66 -6.68 34.26 3.24
N ALA A 67 -6.64 33.13 3.96
CA ALA A 67 -7.69 32.13 4.22
C ALA A 67 -8.38 31.44 3.02
N GLY A 68 -8.03 30.17 2.78
CA GLY A 68 -8.85 29.26 1.99
C GLY A 68 -8.45 27.80 2.18
N ASP A 69 -9.43 26.91 2.31
CA ASP A 69 -9.22 25.49 2.63
C ASP A 69 -9.03 24.61 1.38
N ALA A 70 -7.82 24.64 0.84
CA ALA A 70 -7.29 23.62 -0.06
C ALA A 70 -5.83 23.38 0.30
N ALA A 71 -5.63 22.99 1.56
CA ALA A 71 -4.34 22.97 2.23
C ALA A 71 -3.29 22.09 1.54
N MET A 72 -3.71 21.03 0.84
CA MET A 72 -2.80 20.07 0.22
C MET A 72 -1.92 20.68 -0.89
N VAL A 73 -2.45 21.66 -1.64
CA VAL A 73 -1.70 22.25 -2.77
C VAL A 73 -0.70 23.31 -2.30
N ARG A 74 -0.79 23.76 -1.05
CA ARG A 74 0.02 24.87 -0.53
C ARG A 74 1.51 24.54 -0.54
N SER A 75 1.87 23.29 -0.27
CA SER A 75 3.26 22.82 -0.21
C SER A 75 3.95 22.97 -1.56
N ILE A 76 3.31 22.48 -2.63
CA ILE A 76 3.87 22.57 -3.98
C ILE A 76 3.75 23.98 -4.54
N GLY A 77 2.61 24.66 -4.32
CA GLY A 77 2.38 26.03 -4.78
C GLY A 77 3.41 27.01 -4.24
N SER A 78 3.69 26.95 -2.94
CA SER A 78 4.70 27.81 -2.29
C SER A 78 6.11 27.52 -2.81
N ILE A 79 6.49 26.26 -3.03
CA ILE A 79 7.79 25.91 -3.60
C ILE A 79 7.92 26.44 -5.03
N LEU A 80 6.89 26.26 -5.87
CA LEU A 80 6.90 26.70 -7.26
C LEU A 80 6.95 28.23 -7.36
N GLN A 81 6.16 28.93 -6.55
CA GLN A 81 6.17 30.39 -6.49
C GLN A 81 7.55 30.91 -6.02
N ASN A 82 8.04 30.44 -4.87
CA ASN A 82 9.34 30.87 -4.36
C ASN A 82 10.47 30.59 -5.35
N LYS A 83 10.39 29.45 -6.07
CA LYS A 83 11.40 29.09 -7.07
C LYS A 83 11.29 29.93 -8.34
N THR A 84 10.09 30.29 -8.78
CA THR A 84 9.89 31.16 -9.97
C THR A 84 10.34 32.58 -9.70
N GLU A 85 9.98 33.15 -8.54
CA GLU A 85 10.44 34.46 -8.08
C GLU A 85 11.96 34.48 -7.90
N ARG A 86 12.53 33.51 -7.17
CA ARG A 86 13.98 33.46 -6.92
C ARG A 86 14.81 33.35 -8.20
N LEU A 87 14.31 32.64 -9.20
CA LEU A 87 15.01 32.44 -10.48
C LEU A 87 14.65 33.52 -11.52
N ASN A 88 13.79 34.49 -11.19
CA ASN A 88 13.22 35.45 -12.14
C ASN A 88 12.77 34.76 -13.44
N SER A 89 12.01 33.67 -13.28
CA SER A 89 11.63 32.82 -14.41
C SER A 89 10.75 33.58 -15.41
N SER A 90 10.93 33.33 -16.71
CA SER A 90 10.12 33.93 -17.78
C SER A 90 8.67 33.45 -17.82
N PHE A 91 8.30 32.52 -16.93
CA PHE A 91 6.97 31.96 -16.78
C PHE A 91 6.58 31.91 -15.31
N GLN A 92 5.28 31.77 -15.06
CA GLN A 92 4.69 31.61 -13.74
C GLN A 92 3.91 30.30 -13.69
N PHE A 93 3.80 29.71 -12.50
CA PHE A 93 2.92 28.58 -12.26
C PHE A 93 1.58 29.06 -11.72
N ASN A 94 0.51 28.79 -12.47
CA ASN A 94 -0.84 28.89 -11.93
C ASN A 94 -1.22 27.53 -11.36
N VAL A 95 -1.37 27.48 -10.05
CA VAL A 95 -1.64 26.24 -9.32
C VAL A 95 -3.11 26.25 -8.91
N PHE A 96 -3.83 25.16 -9.17
CA PHE A 96 -5.26 25.06 -8.86
C PHE A 96 -5.53 23.86 -7.96
N SER A 97 -6.63 23.90 -7.23
CA SER A 97 -7.07 22.79 -6.39
C SER A 97 -8.57 22.58 -6.47
N ALA A 98 -8.99 21.34 -6.64
CA ALA A 98 -10.39 20.93 -6.49
C ALA A 98 -10.61 20.47 -5.04
N HIS A 99 -11.45 21.19 -4.31
CA HIS A 99 -11.90 20.82 -2.98
C HIS A 99 -13.25 20.13 -3.06
N PHE A 100 -13.29 18.86 -2.65
CA PHE A 100 -14.48 18.02 -2.69
C PHE A 100 -15.24 17.97 -1.34
N ASN A 101 -15.11 19.02 -0.53
CA ASN A 101 -15.78 19.13 0.78
C ASN A 101 -15.43 17.99 1.76
N GLU A 102 -14.21 17.43 1.65
CA GLU A 102 -13.74 16.29 2.45
C GLU A 102 -14.72 15.10 2.46
N GLU A 103 -15.52 14.95 1.40
CA GLU A 103 -16.47 13.85 1.31
C GLU A 103 -15.73 12.51 1.23
N PHE A 104 -16.16 11.56 2.07
CA PHE A 104 -15.53 10.26 2.21
C PHE A 104 -15.84 9.35 1.01
N SER A 105 -15.05 9.51 -0.07
CA SER A 105 -15.29 8.84 -1.36
C SER A 105 -14.74 7.41 -1.44
N ILE A 106 -13.96 6.98 -0.45
CA ILE A 106 -13.25 5.70 -0.42
C ILE A 106 -14.22 4.53 -0.63
N PHE A 107 -15.48 4.63 -0.20
CA PHE A 107 -16.46 3.54 -0.23
C PHE A 107 -17.71 3.82 -1.10
N ASP A 108 -17.77 4.94 -1.82
CA ASP A 108 -18.94 5.32 -2.63
C ASP A 108 -18.55 5.73 -4.06
N THR A 109 -18.91 4.88 -5.03
CA THR A 109 -18.66 5.12 -6.45
C THR A 109 -19.45 6.30 -7.02
N LYS A 110 -20.63 6.63 -6.45
CA LYS A 110 -21.43 7.78 -6.89
C LYS A 110 -20.74 9.09 -6.52
N ILE A 111 -20.12 9.14 -5.33
CA ILE A 111 -19.30 10.28 -4.91
C ILE A 111 -18.10 10.42 -5.85
N LEU A 112 -17.37 9.34 -6.14
CA LEU A 112 -16.23 9.37 -7.07
C LEU A 112 -16.62 9.85 -8.47
N LYS A 113 -17.72 9.32 -9.04
CA LYS A 113 -18.27 9.75 -10.34
C LYS A 113 -18.63 11.24 -10.32
N ARG A 114 -19.23 11.73 -9.23
CA ARG A 114 -19.58 13.15 -9.04
C ARG A 114 -18.36 14.05 -8.93
N GLN A 115 -17.33 13.62 -8.19
CA GLN A 115 -16.05 14.32 -8.06
C GLN A 115 -15.34 14.40 -9.42
N ALA A 116 -15.33 13.31 -10.20
CA ALA A 116 -14.75 13.28 -11.54
C ALA A 116 -15.47 14.24 -12.48
N LYS A 117 -16.81 14.23 -12.50
CA LYS A 117 -17.61 15.18 -13.28
C LYS A 117 -17.36 16.63 -12.86
N PHE A 118 -17.25 16.91 -11.56
CA PHE A 118 -16.90 18.25 -11.07
C PHE A 118 -15.51 18.68 -11.54
N LEU A 119 -14.53 17.79 -11.49
CA LEU A 119 -13.18 18.06 -11.98
C LEU A 119 -13.18 18.41 -13.47
N ILE A 120 -13.88 17.62 -14.31
CA ILE A 120 -14.02 17.90 -15.75
C ILE A 120 -14.62 19.31 -15.97
N ASN A 121 -15.76 19.58 -15.33
CA ASN A 121 -16.46 20.86 -15.48
C ASN A 121 -15.60 22.05 -15.01
N SER A 122 -14.85 21.87 -13.92
CA SER A 122 -13.95 22.89 -13.37
C SER A 122 -12.83 23.23 -14.34
N ILE A 123 -12.23 22.23 -14.98
CA ILE A 123 -11.13 22.44 -15.95
C ILE A 123 -11.66 23.05 -17.25
N ILE A 124 -12.85 22.67 -17.70
CA ILE A 124 -13.51 23.32 -18.84
C ILE A 124 -13.81 24.80 -18.52
N ALA A 125 -14.28 25.10 -17.31
CA ALA A 125 -14.49 26.48 -16.86
C ALA A 125 -13.17 27.26 -16.81
N LEU A 126 -12.09 26.63 -16.33
CA LEU A 126 -10.75 27.21 -16.33
C LEU A 126 -10.24 27.50 -17.74
N GLU A 127 -10.46 26.59 -18.70
CA GLU A 127 -10.03 26.80 -20.08
C GLU A 127 -10.65 28.05 -20.70
N LYS A 128 -11.93 28.32 -20.40
CA LYS A 128 -12.61 29.54 -20.85
C LYS A 128 -11.94 30.82 -20.34
N LEU A 129 -11.36 30.79 -19.13
CA LEU A 129 -10.62 31.93 -18.56
C LEU A 129 -9.30 32.19 -19.32
N TYR A 130 -8.64 31.13 -19.79
CA TYR A 130 -7.41 31.26 -20.58
C TYR A 130 -7.65 31.76 -22.01
N LYS A 131 -8.88 31.71 -22.53
CA LYS A 131 -9.25 32.20 -23.88
C LYS A 131 -8.29 31.69 -24.97
N ASN A 132 -7.94 30.40 -24.95
CA ASN A 132 -6.99 29.76 -25.86
C ASN A 132 -5.55 30.32 -25.85
N LYS A 133 -5.18 31.15 -24.87
CA LYS A 133 -3.81 31.68 -24.71
C LYS A 133 -2.85 30.72 -23.99
N ARG A 134 -3.37 29.61 -23.46
CA ARG A 134 -2.57 28.62 -22.73
C ARG A 134 -1.70 27.85 -23.72
N THR A 135 -0.39 27.94 -23.56
CA THR A 135 0.57 27.21 -24.40
C THR A 135 0.85 25.80 -23.88
N LYS A 136 0.81 25.57 -22.56
CA LYS A 136 1.16 24.27 -21.93
C LYS A 136 -0.05 23.42 -21.60
N LYS A 137 0.04 22.10 -21.77
CA LYS A 137 -0.98 21.14 -21.30
C LYS A 137 -1.06 21.12 -19.77
N TYR A 138 -2.21 20.71 -19.22
CA TYR A 138 -2.42 20.62 -17.78
C TYR A 138 -1.60 19.49 -17.16
N VAL A 139 -1.05 19.73 -15.97
CA VAL A 139 -0.48 18.68 -15.12
C VAL A 139 -1.46 18.44 -13.98
N PHE A 140 -1.88 17.18 -13.82
CA PHE A 140 -2.76 16.81 -12.70
C PHE A 140 -1.96 16.21 -11.57
N MET A 141 -2.23 16.67 -10.34
CA MET A 141 -1.71 16.07 -9.12
C MET A 141 -2.84 15.52 -8.28
N GLY A 142 -2.73 14.26 -7.87
CA GLY A 142 -3.72 13.57 -7.05
C GLY A 142 -3.11 13.01 -5.78
N HIS A 143 -3.82 13.08 -4.67
CA HIS A 143 -3.49 12.35 -3.45
C HIS A 143 -4.60 11.33 -3.18
N SER A 144 -4.21 10.09 -2.84
CA SER A 144 -5.16 9.03 -2.49
C SER A 144 -6.28 8.87 -3.53
N MET A 145 -7.55 8.89 -3.12
CA MET A 145 -8.68 8.81 -4.05
C MET A 145 -8.75 9.95 -5.07
N GLY A 146 -8.10 11.08 -4.83
CA GLY A 146 -7.97 12.15 -5.82
C GLY A 146 -7.27 11.68 -7.10
N GLY A 147 -6.31 10.74 -7.00
CA GLY A 147 -5.69 10.13 -8.18
C GLY A 147 -6.67 9.26 -8.99
N ILE A 148 -7.59 8.57 -8.31
CA ILE A 148 -8.66 7.78 -8.95
C ILE A 148 -9.66 8.71 -9.64
N VAL A 149 -10.05 9.80 -8.98
CA VAL A 149 -10.92 10.85 -9.56
C VAL A 149 -10.33 11.42 -10.85
N ILE A 150 -9.02 11.70 -10.89
CA ILE A 150 -8.34 12.18 -12.10
C ILE A 150 -8.41 11.12 -13.21
N LYS A 151 -8.08 9.85 -12.93
CA LYS A 151 -8.15 8.80 -13.96
C LYS A 151 -9.58 8.56 -14.46
N MET A 152 -10.58 8.66 -13.58
CA MET A 152 -12.00 8.61 -13.96
C MET A 152 -12.37 9.78 -14.87
N ALA A 153 -11.97 11.00 -14.52
CA ALA A 153 -12.22 12.20 -15.32
C ALA A 153 -11.58 12.09 -16.71
N LEU A 154 -10.34 11.58 -16.79
CA LEU A 154 -9.66 11.33 -18.05
C LEU A 154 -10.32 10.22 -18.86
N LYS A 155 -10.85 9.17 -18.22
CA LYS A 155 -11.60 8.13 -18.93
C LYS A 155 -12.88 8.71 -19.57
N GLU A 156 -13.60 9.56 -18.84
CA GLU A 156 -14.86 10.15 -19.27
C GLU A 156 -14.70 11.29 -20.30
N SER A 157 -13.58 12.02 -20.28
CA SER A 157 -13.35 13.17 -21.17
C SER A 157 -12.14 13.00 -22.07
N GLU A 158 -12.39 12.76 -23.36
CA GLU A 158 -11.34 12.73 -24.39
C GLU A 158 -10.64 14.09 -24.54
N TRP A 159 -11.39 15.19 -24.45
CA TRP A 159 -10.81 16.52 -24.47
C TRP A 159 -9.81 16.71 -23.33
N LEU A 160 -10.13 16.21 -22.13
CA LEU A 160 -9.23 16.27 -20.98
C LEU A 160 -7.96 15.45 -21.21
N ARG A 161 -8.07 14.23 -21.79
CA ARG A 161 -6.89 13.43 -22.17
C ARG A 161 -5.97 14.18 -23.14
N LYS A 162 -6.54 14.77 -24.19
CA LYS A 162 -5.79 15.54 -25.20
C LYS A 162 -5.09 16.77 -24.59
N ASN A 163 -5.69 17.38 -23.57
CA ASN A 163 -5.18 18.58 -22.89
C ASN A 163 -4.36 18.30 -21.62
N THR A 164 -4.08 17.05 -21.30
CA THR A 164 -3.24 16.67 -20.14
C THR A 164 -1.84 16.29 -20.59
N ALA A 165 -0.83 16.80 -19.88
CA ALA A 165 0.57 16.47 -20.12
C ALA A 165 0.93 15.13 -19.47
N PHE A 166 0.68 15.03 -18.15
CA PHE A 166 0.91 13.85 -17.33
C PHE A 166 0.17 13.99 -16.00
N ILE A 167 0.09 12.89 -15.26
CA ILE A 167 -0.49 12.82 -13.91
C ILE A 167 0.61 12.44 -12.93
N LEU A 168 0.63 13.09 -11.77
CA LEU A 168 1.41 12.67 -10.62
C LEU A 168 0.48 12.34 -9.46
N VAL A 169 0.48 11.09 -9.03
CA VAL A 169 -0.36 10.62 -7.93
C VAL A 169 0.48 10.19 -6.73
N MET A 170 0.00 10.48 -5.53
CA MET A 170 0.67 10.18 -4.27
C MET A 170 -0.24 9.33 -3.39
N GLY A 171 0.25 8.19 -2.91
CA GLY A 171 -0.50 7.29 -2.03
C GLY A 171 -1.80 6.81 -2.65
N THR A 172 -1.84 6.66 -3.98
CA THR A 172 -3.05 6.29 -4.72
C THR A 172 -3.01 4.81 -5.05
N ILE A 173 -4.10 4.09 -4.76
CA ILE A 173 -4.26 2.68 -5.09
C ILE A 173 -4.58 2.52 -6.58
N LEU A 174 -3.57 2.40 -7.44
CA LEU A 174 -3.76 2.30 -8.90
C LEU A 174 -4.06 0.87 -9.38
N LYS A 175 -3.51 -0.15 -8.70
CA LYS A 175 -3.53 -1.55 -9.16
C LYS A 175 -4.90 -2.20 -9.04
N ASP A 176 -5.39 -2.29 -7.80
CA ASP A 176 -6.66 -2.91 -7.45
C ASP A 176 -7.10 -2.40 -6.08
N TYR A 177 -8.40 -2.27 -5.87
CA TYR A 177 -8.94 -1.76 -4.63
C TYR A 177 -8.98 -2.87 -3.55
N PRO A 178 -8.44 -2.64 -2.34
CA PRO A 178 -8.25 -3.72 -1.37
C PRO A 178 -9.55 -4.31 -0.85
N ILE A 179 -10.64 -3.54 -0.84
CA ILE A 179 -11.96 -3.96 -0.36
C ILE A 179 -12.94 -3.92 -1.53
N LYS A 180 -13.22 -5.04 -2.22
CA LYS A 180 -14.16 -5.07 -3.36
C LYS A 180 -15.62 -4.96 -2.88
N ILE A 181 -16.01 -3.73 -2.55
CA ILE A 181 -17.30 -3.43 -1.88
C ILE A 181 -18.47 -3.66 -2.83
N THR A 182 -18.34 -3.18 -4.07
CA THR A 182 -19.34 -3.32 -5.12
C THR A 182 -18.66 -3.70 -6.44
N SER A 183 -19.40 -4.35 -7.33
CA SER A 183 -19.01 -4.59 -8.73
C SER A 183 -18.69 -3.28 -9.46
N ASP A 184 -19.31 -2.20 -9.01
CA ASP A 184 -19.17 -0.85 -9.53
C ASP A 184 -17.74 -0.31 -9.33
N PHE A 185 -17.08 -0.61 -8.20
CA PHE A 185 -15.66 -0.33 -7.98
C PHE A 185 -14.77 -1.15 -8.91
N ILE A 186 -15.06 -2.45 -9.07
CA ILE A 186 -14.30 -3.33 -9.96
C ILE A 186 -14.34 -2.79 -11.39
N ASN A 187 -15.53 -2.36 -11.85
CA ASN A 187 -15.74 -1.76 -13.15
C ASN A 187 -14.98 -0.43 -13.30
N ILE A 188 -14.96 0.43 -12.28
CA ILE A 188 -14.17 1.68 -12.28
C ILE A 188 -12.68 1.35 -12.48
N TYR A 189 -12.13 0.43 -11.69
CA TYR A 189 -10.72 0.04 -11.76
C TYR A 189 -10.35 -0.56 -13.12
N GLN A 190 -11.19 -1.42 -13.67
CA GLN A 190 -11.04 -1.92 -15.04
C GLN A 190 -11.04 -0.76 -16.04
N LYS A 191 -12.01 0.15 -15.98
CA LYS A 191 -12.13 1.29 -16.91
C LYS A 191 -10.95 2.25 -16.87
N ILE A 192 -10.44 2.59 -15.69
CA ILE A 192 -9.29 3.51 -15.56
C ILE A 192 -7.97 2.86 -15.97
N SER A 193 -7.86 1.53 -15.89
CA SER A 193 -6.67 0.78 -16.32
C SER A 193 -6.40 0.88 -17.84
N PHE A 194 -7.46 1.12 -18.62
CA PHE A 194 -7.38 1.32 -20.07
C PHE A 194 -6.91 2.72 -20.48
N VAL A 195 -6.81 3.67 -19.56
CA VAL A 195 -6.31 5.03 -19.87
C VAL A 195 -4.78 4.98 -19.91
N LYS A 196 -4.21 4.86 -21.11
CA LYS A 196 -2.75 4.75 -21.35
C LYS A 196 -2.13 5.97 -22.05
N ASP A 197 -2.95 6.80 -22.68
CA ASP A 197 -2.49 7.92 -23.52
C ASP A 197 -1.88 9.08 -22.73
N VAL A 198 -2.02 9.06 -21.39
CA VAL A 198 -1.49 10.08 -20.48
C VAL A 198 -0.49 9.42 -19.54
N PRO A 199 0.79 9.85 -19.53
CA PRO A 199 1.79 9.34 -18.60
C PRO A 199 1.38 9.50 -17.14
N VAL A 200 1.61 8.47 -16.33
CA VAL A 200 1.28 8.46 -14.90
C VAL A 200 2.55 8.22 -14.08
N ILE A 201 2.80 9.10 -13.13
CA ILE A 201 3.82 8.95 -12.10
C ILE A 201 3.11 8.60 -10.81
N SER A 202 3.43 7.46 -10.22
CA SER A 202 2.90 7.03 -8.92
C SER A 202 3.97 7.16 -7.85
N MET A 203 3.63 7.76 -6.71
CA MET A 203 4.53 7.90 -5.57
C MET A 203 3.93 7.29 -4.31
N HIS A 204 4.74 6.58 -3.52
CA HIS A 204 4.29 5.98 -2.27
C HIS A 204 5.24 6.26 -1.10
N GLY A 205 4.68 6.25 0.12
CA GLY A 205 5.38 6.60 1.35
C GLY A 205 6.29 5.50 1.90
N GLY A 206 6.19 4.29 1.34
CA GLY A 206 6.82 3.10 1.90
C GLY A 206 5.97 2.51 3.01
N PHE A 207 6.61 1.76 3.90
CA PHE A 207 5.91 1.03 4.97
C PHE A 207 5.12 1.95 5.91
N MET A 208 5.55 3.21 6.08
CA MET A 208 4.91 4.22 6.94
C MET A 208 3.54 4.69 6.46
N ASP A 209 3.18 4.48 5.18
CA ASP A 209 1.82 4.80 4.71
C ASP A 209 0.86 3.71 5.22
N GLU A 210 0.36 3.84 6.44
CA GLU A 210 -0.47 2.81 7.08
C GLU A 210 -1.77 2.51 6.32
N LEU A 211 -2.27 3.48 5.55
CA LEU A 211 -3.53 3.35 4.82
C LEU A 211 -3.36 2.58 3.51
N ILE A 212 -2.25 2.81 2.80
CA ILE A 212 -2.01 2.24 1.47
C ILE A 212 -0.74 1.39 1.47
N GLU A 213 -0.89 0.13 1.09
CA GLU A 213 0.25 -0.76 0.88
C GLU A 213 0.94 -0.46 -0.45
N GLU A 214 2.28 -0.44 -0.44
CA GLU A 214 3.10 0.07 -1.54
C GLU A 214 2.80 -0.64 -2.87
N SER A 215 2.62 -1.96 -2.84
CA SER A 215 2.38 -2.74 -4.06
C SER A 215 1.05 -2.42 -4.75
N LEU A 216 0.11 -1.80 -4.04
CA LEU A 216 -1.17 -1.35 -4.59
C LEU A 216 -1.05 -0.02 -5.36
N THR A 217 0.06 0.71 -5.16
CA THR A 217 0.33 1.97 -5.86
C THR A 217 0.90 1.77 -7.26
N MET A 218 1.38 0.56 -7.56
CA MET A 218 2.03 0.22 -8.83
C MET A 218 1.04 -0.50 -9.78
N ASP A 219 0.65 0.18 -10.86
CA ASP A 219 -0.03 -0.46 -12.00
C ASP A 219 0.96 -0.77 -13.14
N ASN A 220 0.50 -1.42 -14.21
CA ASN A 220 1.37 -1.84 -15.31
C ASN A 220 1.82 -0.69 -16.24
N ASN A 221 1.25 0.52 -16.09
CA ASN A 221 1.47 1.62 -17.04
C ASN A 221 2.11 2.86 -16.38
N SER A 222 2.24 2.87 -15.04
CA SER A 222 2.75 4.01 -14.28
C SER A 222 4.21 3.84 -13.89
N LEU A 223 4.94 4.95 -13.91
CA LEU A 223 6.27 5.03 -13.30
C LEU A 223 6.12 5.17 -11.79
N THR A 224 6.39 4.09 -11.05
CA THR A 224 6.20 4.06 -9.60
C THR A 224 7.50 4.34 -8.84
N PHE A 225 7.45 5.23 -7.85
CA PHE A 225 8.58 5.64 -7.03
C PHE A 225 8.24 5.61 -5.54
N GLY A 226 9.01 4.86 -4.77
CA GLY A 226 9.02 4.98 -3.31
C GLY A 226 9.85 6.18 -2.89
N LEU A 227 9.33 7.05 -2.01
CA LEU A 227 10.06 8.23 -1.53
C LEU A 227 11.43 7.88 -0.94
N GLN A 228 11.54 6.73 -0.28
CA GLN A 228 12.80 6.24 0.30
C GLN A 228 13.85 5.89 -0.77
N GLY A 229 13.42 5.56 -1.98
CA GLY A 229 14.30 5.27 -3.12
C GLY A 229 14.63 6.49 -3.98
N MET A 230 13.92 7.62 -3.83
CA MET A 230 14.12 8.79 -4.69
C MET A 230 15.37 9.60 -4.31
N ASP A 231 16.12 10.06 -5.31
CA ASP A 231 17.33 10.85 -5.12
C ASP A 231 17.06 12.15 -4.34
N ARG A 232 17.81 12.33 -3.25
CA ARG A 232 17.69 13.43 -2.26
C ARG A 232 16.41 13.45 -1.43
N VAL A 233 15.55 12.42 -1.53
CA VAL A 233 14.40 12.26 -0.64
C VAL A 233 14.75 11.30 0.49
N TRP A 234 15.15 10.06 0.16
CA TRP A 234 15.71 9.06 1.08
C TRP A 234 14.95 8.92 2.42
N SER A 235 13.63 9.08 2.36
CA SER A 235 12.76 9.17 3.53
C SER A 235 11.47 8.41 3.31
N MET A 236 10.95 7.79 4.36
CA MET A 236 9.58 7.28 4.38
C MET A 236 8.61 8.37 4.84
N ALA A 237 7.38 8.32 4.35
CA ALA A 237 6.32 9.25 4.68
C ALA A 237 5.04 8.48 5.03
N ASP A 238 4.31 8.95 6.04
CA ASP A 238 2.93 8.50 6.22
C ASP A 238 2.02 9.02 5.09
N HIS A 239 0.77 8.54 5.09
CA HIS A 239 -0.19 8.85 4.04
C HIS A 239 -0.39 10.35 3.80
N LYS A 240 -0.50 11.14 4.88
CA LYS A 240 -0.71 12.60 4.80
C LYS A 240 0.60 13.30 4.49
N CYS A 241 1.72 12.80 5.02
CA CYS A 241 3.06 13.36 4.80
C CYS A 241 3.45 13.46 3.33
N LEU A 242 2.94 12.58 2.46
CA LEU A 242 3.23 12.61 1.03
C LEU A 242 3.02 14.00 0.37
N VAL A 243 1.97 14.74 0.75
CA VAL A 243 1.64 16.02 0.10
C VAL A 243 2.41 17.22 0.64
N TRP A 244 3.06 17.11 1.80
CA TRP A 244 3.78 18.22 2.43
C TRP A 244 5.24 17.92 2.75
N CYS A 245 5.71 16.71 2.46
CA CYS A 245 7.09 16.27 2.60
C CYS A 245 8.03 17.15 1.75
N ASN A 246 8.83 18.00 2.38
CA ASN A 246 9.63 19.03 1.72
C ASN A 246 10.62 18.46 0.70
N GLU A 247 11.30 17.36 1.04
CA GLU A 247 12.24 16.70 0.14
C GLU A 247 11.54 16.17 -1.12
N ALA A 248 10.38 15.52 -0.95
CA ALA A 248 9.56 15.02 -2.06
C ALA A 248 8.99 16.16 -2.90
N GLN A 249 8.38 17.17 -2.27
CA GLN A 249 7.81 18.33 -2.98
C GLN A 249 8.88 19.13 -3.73
N ARG A 250 10.11 19.22 -3.21
CA ARG A 250 11.25 19.79 -3.94
C ARG A 250 11.63 18.95 -5.14
N ALA A 251 11.65 17.62 -5.04
CA ALA A 251 11.88 16.76 -6.20
C ALA A 251 10.80 16.97 -7.26
N ILE A 252 9.52 16.98 -6.87
CA ILE A 252 8.38 17.25 -7.77
C ILE A 252 8.52 18.62 -8.44
N SER A 253 8.89 19.66 -7.67
CA SER A 253 9.08 21.01 -8.21
C SER A 253 10.20 21.09 -9.27
N ARG A 254 11.18 20.18 -9.25
CA ARG A 254 12.21 20.11 -10.30
C ARG A 254 11.60 19.57 -11.58
N LEU A 255 10.81 18.50 -11.51
CA LEU A 255 10.07 17.96 -12.66
C LEU A 255 9.14 19.00 -13.28
N LEU A 256 8.35 19.70 -12.47
CA LEU A 256 7.43 20.71 -12.97
C LEU A 256 8.16 21.89 -13.64
N PHE A 257 9.30 22.32 -13.08
CA PHE A 257 10.14 23.35 -13.69
C PHE A 257 10.73 22.93 -15.04
N GLU A 258 11.29 21.73 -15.12
CA GLU A 258 11.84 21.20 -16.37
C GLU A 258 10.74 21.10 -17.44
N TYR A 259 9.55 20.60 -17.08
CA TYR A 259 8.41 20.56 -17.99
C TYR A 259 7.97 21.96 -18.47
N ALA A 260 8.02 22.96 -17.60
CA ALA A 260 7.68 24.33 -17.97
C ALA A 260 8.67 24.93 -18.99
N ILE A 261 9.96 24.59 -18.87
CA ILE A 261 11.04 25.08 -19.74
C ILE A 261 11.04 24.39 -21.11
N VAL A 262 10.89 23.06 -21.16
CA VAL A 262 11.00 22.26 -22.40
C VAL A 262 9.87 22.61 -23.37
N SER A 263 10.09 22.65 -24.69
CA SER A 263 9.02 22.93 -25.67
C SER A 263 7.97 21.80 -25.73
N ASN A 264 6.72 22.08 -26.13
CA ASN A 264 5.68 21.04 -26.18
C ASN A 264 5.94 19.96 -27.24
N GLU A 265 6.56 20.34 -28.35
CA GLU A 265 6.87 19.44 -29.48
C GLU A 265 7.91 18.37 -29.09
N GLU A 266 8.68 18.63 -28.04
CA GLU A 266 9.73 17.73 -27.56
C GLU A 266 9.24 16.66 -26.56
N VAL A 267 8.00 16.73 -26.07
CA VAL A 267 7.52 15.83 -25.00
C VAL A 267 6.89 14.57 -25.58
N SER A 268 7.70 13.69 -26.19
CA SER A 268 7.28 12.31 -26.41
C SER A 268 7.19 11.56 -25.07
N ILE A 269 6.38 10.50 -24.99
CA ILE A 269 6.27 9.67 -23.78
C ILE A 269 7.64 9.16 -23.34
N THR A 270 8.45 8.65 -24.27
CA THR A 270 9.81 8.15 -24.00
C THR A 270 10.75 9.23 -23.45
N LYS A 271 10.74 10.44 -24.01
CA LYS A 271 11.53 11.58 -23.50
C LYS A 271 11.05 12.02 -22.12
N PHE A 272 9.74 11.99 -21.88
CA PHE A 272 9.17 12.28 -20.57
C PHE A 272 9.59 11.25 -19.53
N GLU A 273 9.53 9.95 -19.84
CA GLU A 273 9.98 8.90 -18.93
C GLU A 273 11.46 9.06 -18.57
N TYR A 274 12.31 9.36 -19.56
CA TYR A 274 13.72 9.67 -19.33
C TYR A 274 13.90 10.89 -18.41
N LEU A 275 13.13 11.97 -18.63
CA LEU A 275 13.13 13.15 -17.79
C LEU A 275 12.76 12.82 -16.34
N VAL A 276 11.71 12.03 -16.12
CA VAL A 276 11.25 11.60 -14.80
C VAL A 276 12.31 10.75 -14.10
N GLN A 277 12.87 9.77 -14.81
CA GLN A 277 13.96 8.92 -14.30
C GLN A 277 15.19 9.76 -13.94
N ARG A 278 15.55 10.76 -14.75
CA ARG A 278 16.67 11.68 -14.46
C ARG A 278 16.44 12.49 -13.19
N ILE A 279 15.20 12.86 -12.88
CA ILE A 279 14.89 13.76 -11.75
C ILE A 279 14.72 12.99 -10.44
N PHE A 280 14.05 11.85 -10.48
CA PHE A 280 13.71 11.07 -9.29
C PHE A 280 14.68 9.94 -9.01
N ASN A 281 15.30 9.40 -10.05
CA ASN A 281 16.16 8.24 -9.93
C ASN A 281 17.64 8.61 -10.02
N SER A 282 18.05 9.80 -10.50
CA SER A 282 19.46 10.23 -10.62
C SER A 282 19.71 11.68 -10.18
N SER A 283 20.95 12.15 -10.32
CA SER A 283 21.50 13.41 -9.81
C SER A 283 20.92 14.69 -10.46
N THR A 284 19.84 14.63 -11.23
CA THR A 284 19.30 15.73 -12.07
C THR A 284 20.24 16.35 -13.09
N LEU A 285 21.55 16.05 -13.04
CA LEU A 285 22.52 16.58 -13.98
C LEU A 285 22.31 15.92 -15.33
N TYR A 286 22.36 16.74 -16.37
CA TYR A 286 22.30 16.29 -17.75
C TYR A 286 23.69 16.38 -18.35
N TYR A 287 24.21 15.23 -18.76
CA TYR A 287 25.45 15.12 -19.50
C TYR A 287 25.09 14.75 -20.94
N LYS A 288 25.82 15.31 -21.90
CA LYS A 288 25.60 15.01 -23.32
C LYS A 288 26.21 13.66 -23.67
N ASP A 289 25.54 12.94 -24.55
CA ASP A 289 26.16 11.83 -25.27
C ASP A 289 27.27 12.41 -26.16
N ILE A 290 28.40 11.71 -26.21
CA ILE A 290 29.56 12.12 -27.00
C ILE A 290 29.97 10.97 -27.91
N LYS A 291 30.68 11.28 -29.00
CA LYS A 291 31.28 10.22 -29.82
C LYS A 291 32.59 9.76 -29.21
N LYS A 292 32.96 8.50 -29.42
CA LYS A 292 34.17 7.90 -28.84
C LYS A 292 35.46 8.69 -29.13
N TYR A 293 35.60 9.26 -30.33
CA TYR A 293 36.78 10.07 -30.69
C TYR A 293 36.79 11.47 -30.05
N GLU A 294 35.66 11.94 -29.52
CA GLU A 294 35.53 13.21 -28.78
C GLU A 294 35.86 13.03 -27.29
N LEU A 295 36.15 11.80 -26.86
CA LEU A 295 36.47 11.48 -25.48
C LEU A 295 37.72 12.24 -25.03
N ASN A 296 37.54 13.11 -24.05
CA ASN A 296 38.62 13.91 -23.48
C ASN A 296 39.66 13.01 -22.78
N ASN A 297 40.94 13.40 -22.84
CA ASN A 297 42.06 12.80 -22.10
C ASN A 297 41.86 12.75 -20.57
N LEU A 298 40.86 13.45 -20.03
CA LEU A 298 40.38 13.32 -18.65
C LEU A 298 39.83 11.92 -18.34
N TYR A 299 39.46 11.12 -19.34
CA TYR A 299 38.93 9.78 -19.16
C TYR A 299 39.99 8.70 -19.41
N LYS A 300 39.88 7.58 -18.70
CA LYS A 300 40.63 6.35 -18.94
C LYS A 300 39.64 5.21 -19.13
N GLN A 301 39.88 4.34 -20.11
CA GLN A 301 39.14 3.08 -20.22
C GLN A 301 39.46 2.17 -19.02
N ILE A 302 38.45 1.52 -18.48
CA ILE A 302 38.63 0.47 -17.46
C ILE A 302 39.17 -0.78 -18.14
N ASP A 303 40.16 -1.41 -17.51
CA ASP A 303 40.81 -2.61 -18.02
C ASP A 303 39.77 -3.74 -18.20
N GLU A 304 39.72 -4.35 -19.40
CA GLU A 304 38.71 -5.39 -19.74
C GLU A 304 38.79 -6.60 -18.80
N GLU A 305 39.99 -6.98 -18.35
CA GLU A 305 40.18 -8.08 -17.38
C GLU A 305 39.46 -7.82 -16.06
N LEU A 306 39.51 -6.58 -15.56
CA LEU A 306 38.83 -6.19 -14.32
C LEU A 306 37.30 -6.24 -14.49
N LEU A 307 36.80 -5.87 -15.67
CA LEU A 307 35.38 -5.90 -15.99
C LEU A 307 34.85 -7.34 -16.10
N ASN A 308 35.61 -8.25 -16.71
CA ASN A 308 35.19 -9.64 -16.92
C ASN A 308 34.93 -10.39 -15.61
N GLU A 309 35.69 -10.09 -14.56
CA GLU A 309 35.47 -10.67 -13.22
C GLU A 309 34.43 -9.90 -12.38
N GLY A 310 34.10 -8.69 -12.81
CA GLY A 310 33.22 -7.77 -12.13
C GLY A 310 31.73 -8.07 -12.35
N GLN A 311 30.91 -7.66 -11.38
CA GLN A 311 29.45 -7.60 -11.53
C GLN A 311 28.93 -6.17 -11.45
N TYR A 312 29.53 -5.34 -10.61
CA TYR A 312 29.15 -3.93 -10.44
C TYR A 312 30.38 -3.02 -10.50
N ILE A 313 30.20 -1.83 -11.06
CA ILE A 313 31.19 -0.75 -11.01
C ILE A 313 30.63 0.34 -10.12
N PHE A 314 31.36 0.65 -9.06
CA PHE A 314 31.09 1.81 -8.22
C PHE A 314 32.15 2.88 -8.48
N VAL A 315 31.69 4.09 -8.78
CA VAL A 315 32.56 5.26 -8.96
C VAL A 315 32.05 6.40 -8.13
N ILE A 316 32.96 7.15 -7.52
CA ILE A 316 32.63 8.31 -6.71
C ILE A 316 33.65 9.42 -6.94
N GLY A 317 33.17 10.65 -6.93
CA GLY A 317 34.00 11.82 -7.19
C GLY A 317 33.34 13.12 -6.76
N LYS A 318 34.04 14.23 -6.91
CA LYS A 318 33.48 15.57 -6.72
C LYS A 318 32.43 15.84 -7.80
N THR A 319 31.41 16.61 -7.44
CA THR A 319 30.39 17.07 -8.40
C THR A 319 31.04 17.95 -9.46
N ASP A 320 30.85 17.59 -10.73
CA ASP A 320 31.23 18.39 -11.90
C ASP A 320 30.03 18.51 -12.84
N LEU A 321 29.71 19.75 -13.25
CA LEU A 321 28.57 20.05 -14.11
C LEU A 321 28.84 19.75 -15.59
N LYS A 322 30.11 19.70 -16.01
CA LYS A 322 30.52 19.51 -17.41
C LYS A 322 30.81 18.04 -17.72
N PHE A 323 31.35 17.32 -16.75
CA PHE A 323 31.89 15.97 -16.97
C PHE A 323 31.21 14.94 -16.06
N PRO A 324 30.59 13.87 -16.61
CA PRO A 324 30.10 12.77 -15.80
C PRO A 324 31.27 12.00 -15.14
N LEU A 325 30.92 11.15 -14.16
CA LEU A 325 31.90 10.26 -13.55
C LEU A 325 32.33 9.15 -14.52
N ILE A 326 31.38 8.62 -15.30
CA ILE A 326 31.58 7.48 -16.19
C ILE A 326 30.82 7.73 -17.50
N TYR A 327 31.45 7.37 -18.62
CA TYR A 327 30.81 7.13 -19.90
C TYR A 327 30.76 5.63 -20.20
N ILE A 328 29.63 5.15 -20.70
CA ILE A 328 29.33 3.75 -21.03
C ILE A 328 29.24 3.61 -22.55
N HIS A 329 29.92 2.61 -23.08
CA HIS A 329 29.88 2.19 -24.47
C HIS A 329 29.10 0.88 -24.53
N LYS A 330 27.77 0.96 -24.73
CA LYS A 330 26.84 -0.18 -24.61
C LYS A 330 27.15 -1.32 -25.57
N ASN A 331 27.62 -1.00 -26.77
CA ASN A 331 27.99 -1.99 -27.79
C ASN A 331 29.28 -1.53 -28.48
N LYS A 332 30.25 -2.43 -28.71
CA LYS A 332 31.51 -2.12 -29.39
C LYS A 332 31.31 -1.47 -30.77
N ASN A 333 30.18 -1.75 -31.42
CA ASN A 333 29.81 -1.18 -32.73
C ASN A 333 29.16 0.21 -32.66
N ASP A 334 28.68 0.64 -31.49
CA ASP A 334 28.15 1.99 -31.32
C ASP A 334 29.32 2.99 -31.35
N ILE A 335 29.15 4.15 -31.98
CA ILE A 335 30.17 5.20 -31.96
C ILE A 335 29.96 6.09 -30.73
N ASN A 336 28.77 6.05 -30.13
CA ASN A 336 28.37 6.92 -29.05
C ASN A 336 28.74 6.34 -27.68
N LEU A 337 29.05 7.26 -26.77
CA LEU A 337 29.29 7.05 -25.37
C LEU A 337 28.20 7.76 -24.57
N TYR A 338 27.56 7.00 -23.68
CA TYR A 338 26.43 7.48 -22.89
C TYR A 338 26.85 7.72 -21.45
N PRO A 339 26.52 8.86 -20.84
CA PRO A 339 26.86 9.11 -19.45
C PRO A 339 26.13 8.12 -18.52
N ALA A 340 26.87 7.52 -17.59
CA ALA A 340 26.30 6.64 -16.58
C ALA A 340 25.43 7.42 -15.58
N LYS A 341 24.55 6.71 -14.91
CA LYS A 341 23.66 7.30 -13.94
C LYS A 341 24.43 7.63 -12.67
N THR A 342 24.27 8.86 -12.19
CA THR A 342 24.88 9.32 -10.94
C THR A 342 23.83 9.70 -9.90
N TYR A 343 24.21 9.63 -8.63
CA TYR A 343 23.40 9.98 -7.47
C TYR A 343 24.18 10.96 -6.62
N PHE A 344 23.49 11.86 -5.93
CA PHE A 344 24.15 12.68 -4.93
C PHE A 344 24.50 11.86 -3.70
N TYR A 345 25.72 12.07 -3.20
CA TYR A 345 26.14 11.46 -1.95
C TYR A 345 25.41 12.09 -0.75
N SER A 346 25.45 13.42 -0.64
CA SER A 346 24.87 14.21 0.45
C SER A 346 23.90 15.28 -0.06
N HIS A 347 23.03 15.78 0.82
CA HIS A 347 22.11 16.88 0.49
C HIS A 347 22.83 18.18 0.07
N LYS A 348 24.08 18.37 0.49
CA LYS A 348 24.93 19.51 0.10
C LYS A 348 25.52 19.37 -1.31
N MET A 349 25.29 18.25 -2.00
CA MET A 349 25.69 18.03 -3.40
C MET A 349 27.21 18.15 -3.65
N LYS A 350 28.03 17.85 -2.64
CA LYS A 350 29.50 17.94 -2.75
C LYS A 350 30.10 16.82 -3.61
N TYR A 351 29.56 15.61 -3.47
CA TYR A 351 30.05 14.41 -4.12
C TYR A 351 28.93 13.69 -4.86
N LEU A 352 29.29 13.07 -5.98
CA LEU A 352 28.46 12.20 -6.79
C LEU A 352 29.00 10.78 -6.70
N PHE A 353 28.11 9.79 -6.79
CA PHE A 353 28.50 8.42 -7.05
C PHE A 353 27.68 7.81 -8.18
N SER A 354 28.26 6.87 -8.91
CA SER A 354 27.61 6.03 -9.92
C SER A 354 27.73 4.58 -9.47
N LEU A 355 26.68 3.80 -9.70
CA LEU A 355 26.67 2.37 -9.43
C LEU A 355 25.96 1.65 -10.57
N GLU A 356 26.75 1.01 -11.42
CA GLU A 356 26.28 0.37 -12.65
C GLU A 356 26.50 -1.15 -12.60
N THR A 357 25.59 -1.89 -13.21
CA THR A 357 25.78 -3.30 -13.54
C THR A 357 26.69 -3.42 -14.75
N ILE A 358 27.66 -4.33 -14.70
CA ILE A 358 28.54 -4.59 -15.85
C ILE A 358 27.77 -5.38 -16.91
N GLU A 359 27.64 -4.80 -18.10
CA GLU A 359 27.01 -5.41 -19.26
C GLU A 359 28.02 -6.22 -20.08
N ILE A 360 27.53 -7.27 -20.76
CA ILE A 360 28.36 -8.08 -21.66
C ILE A 360 28.79 -7.20 -22.84
N ASN A 361 30.10 -7.15 -23.12
CA ASN A 361 30.74 -6.33 -24.17
C ASN A 361 30.68 -4.80 -23.95
N GLY A 362 30.23 -4.34 -22.78
CA GLY A 362 30.24 -2.92 -22.45
C GLY A 362 31.65 -2.42 -22.14
N ASN A 363 32.11 -1.35 -22.80
CA ASN A 363 33.31 -0.64 -22.39
C ASN A 363 32.94 0.56 -21.51
N TYR A 364 33.78 0.86 -20.53
CA TYR A 364 33.52 1.93 -19.57
C TYR A 364 34.73 2.87 -19.53
N TYR A 365 34.46 4.17 -19.57
CA TYR A 365 35.47 5.22 -19.52
C TYR A 365 35.21 6.08 -18.29
N ILE A 366 36.17 6.11 -17.38
CA ILE A 366 36.04 6.79 -16.08
C ILE A 366 36.89 8.05 -16.05
N ASN A 367 36.36 9.10 -15.42
CA ASN A 367 37.11 10.32 -15.16
C ASN A 367 38.27 10.05 -14.17
N LYS A 368 39.50 10.39 -14.57
CA LYS A 368 40.74 10.13 -13.81
C LYS A 368 40.76 10.71 -12.39
N ASN A 369 39.92 11.70 -12.10
CA ASN A 369 39.82 12.35 -10.78
C ASN A 369 38.85 11.66 -9.81
N THR A 370 38.41 10.43 -10.12
CA THR A 370 37.42 9.67 -9.36
C THR A 370 38.04 8.42 -8.74
N LYS A 371 37.42 7.87 -7.69
CA LYS A 371 37.77 6.55 -7.17
C LYS A 371 36.80 5.51 -7.75
N ILE A 372 37.36 4.41 -8.21
CA ILE A 372 36.63 3.25 -8.74
C ILE A 372 36.80 2.06 -7.80
N LYS A 373 35.72 1.30 -7.58
CA LYS A 373 35.78 -0.08 -7.08
C LYS A 373 34.89 -0.97 -7.96
N VAL A 374 35.49 -2.03 -8.51
CA VAL A 374 34.75 -3.08 -9.20
C VAL A 374 34.44 -4.18 -8.19
N ILE A 375 33.15 -4.49 -8.00
CA ILE A 375 32.69 -5.54 -7.10
C ILE A 375 32.66 -6.84 -7.91
N LYS A 376 33.55 -7.77 -7.56
CA LYS A 376 33.60 -9.10 -8.20
C LYS A 376 32.47 -9.99 -7.73
N ARG A 377 32.01 -10.91 -8.58
CA ARG A 377 30.96 -11.90 -8.23
C ARG A 377 31.28 -12.68 -6.95
N LYS A 378 32.56 -13.07 -6.79
CA LYS A 378 33.06 -13.84 -5.63
C LYS A 378 33.07 -13.03 -4.32
N GLU A 379 33.00 -11.70 -4.38
CA GLU A 379 32.99 -10.85 -3.19
C GLU A 379 31.59 -10.68 -2.59
N LEU A 380 30.54 -10.98 -3.36
CA LEU A 380 29.16 -10.89 -2.94
C LEU A 380 28.86 -12.02 -1.96
N LYS A 381 28.67 -11.66 -0.70
CA LYS A 381 28.24 -12.59 0.34
C LYS A 381 26.74 -12.50 0.51
N THR A 382 26.08 -13.65 0.55
CA THR A 382 24.66 -13.75 0.90
C THR A 382 24.48 -13.57 2.40
N LEU A 383 23.59 -12.67 2.79
CA LEU A 383 23.22 -12.50 4.19
C LEU A 383 22.20 -13.57 4.56
N ASN A 384 22.62 -14.52 5.39
CA ASN A 384 21.74 -15.57 5.92
C ASN A 384 20.74 -14.95 6.89
N LEU A 385 19.60 -14.50 6.39
CA LEU A 385 18.61 -13.75 7.17
C LEU A 385 17.92 -14.63 8.21
N SER A 386 17.75 -14.08 9.41
CA SER A 386 17.03 -14.70 10.52
C SER A 386 16.23 -13.66 11.28
N ILE A 387 15.27 -14.14 12.08
CA ILE A 387 14.52 -13.30 13.03
C ILE A 387 15.45 -12.78 14.14
N LEU A 388 16.42 -13.61 14.55
CA LEU A 388 17.47 -13.21 15.47
C LEU A 388 18.43 -12.23 14.80
N ASN A 389 18.90 -11.25 15.56
CA ASN A 389 19.87 -10.27 15.09
C ASN A 389 21.20 -10.95 14.78
N LYS A 390 21.64 -10.83 13.52
CA LYS A 390 22.95 -11.29 13.09
C LYS A 390 23.88 -10.11 12.88
N LYS A 391 25.16 -10.36 13.16
CA LYS A 391 26.23 -9.38 13.04
C LYS A 391 27.20 -9.84 11.97
N PHE A 392 27.66 -8.90 11.15
CA PHE A 392 28.73 -9.15 10.19
C PHE A 392 29.73 -7.99 10.27
N GLN A 393 30.95 -8.31 10.71
CA GLN A 393 32.03 -7.34 10.82
C GLN A 393 32.91 -7.38 9.57
N PHE A 394 33.30 -6.19 9.09
CA PHE A 394 34.20 -6.05 7.95
C PHE A 394 34.93 -4.71 8.01
N LYS A 395 36.08 -4.64 7.36
CA LYS A 395 36.86 -3.40 7.19
C LYS A 395 36.75 -2.93 5.76
N GLU A 396 36.60 -1.62 5.60
CA GLU A 396 36.43 -1.01 4.29
C GLU A 396 37.10 0.38 4.28
N LYS A 397 37.77 0.71 3.18
CA LYS A 397 38.47 2.00 3.06
C LYS A 397 37.49 3.16 2.92
N SER A 398 37.92 4.37 3.25
CA SER A 398 37.10 5.57 3.00
C SER A 398 36.79 5.77 1.49
N GLY A 399 35.52 6.02 1.19
CA GLY A 399 35.04 6.23 -0.18
C GLY A 399 34.94 4.96 -1.04
N SER A 400 34.97 3.76 -0.44
CA SER A 400 34.65 2.50 -1.13
C SER A 400 33.29 1.93 -0.75
N ILE A 401 32.94 0.79 -1.35
CA ILE A 401 31.63 0.14 -1.27
C ILE A 401 31.79 -1.35 -0.92
N LYS A 402 30.85 -1.89 -0.15
CA LYS A 402 30.68 -3.34 0.03
C LYS A 402 29.27 -3.74 -0.35
N ALA A 403 29.09 -4.89 -0.98
CA ALA A 403 27.79 -5.36 -1.43
C ALA A 403 27.47 -6.74 -0.86
N PHE A 404 26.19 -6.96 -0.57
CA PHE A 404 25.64 -8.16 0.02
C PHE A 404 24.38 -8.59 -0.72
N ILE A 405 24.18 -9.89 -0.89
CA ILE A 405 22.96 -10.43 -1.47
C ILE A 405 21.93 -10.59 -0.35
N ILE A 406 20.75 -10.02 -0.56
CA ILE A 406 19.55 -10.18 0.26
C ILE A 406 18.65 -11.16 -0.49
N PRO A 407 18.56 -12.43 -0.03
CA PRO A 407 17.72 -13.41 -0.72
C PRO A 407 16.25 -13.00 -0.68
N PHE A 408 15.56 -13.15 -1.80
CA PHE A 408 14.12 -12.95 -1.85
C PHE A 408 13.41 -14.13 -1.18
N LEU A 409 12.67 -13.83 -0.12
CA LEU A 409 11.85 -14.81 0.60
C LEU A 409 10.36 -14.61 0.32
N SER A 410 9.90 -13.38 0.50
CA SER A 410 8.54 -12.94 0.20
C SER A 410 8.46 -11.42 0.26
N THR A 411 7.39 -10.85 -0.31
CA THR A 411 7.14 -9.41 -0.25
C THR A 411 6.68 -8.94 1.13
N GLU A 412 6.16 -9.84 1.95
CA GLU A 412 5.57 -9.53 3.25
C GLU A 412 6.62 -9.29 4.33
N ILE A 413 7.83 -9.80 4.13
CA ILE A 413 8.93 -9.68 5.07
C ILE A 413 9.49 -8.27 5.05
N ILE A 414 9.68 -7.73 6.26
CA ILE A 414 10.39 -6.47 6.48
C ILE A 414 11.79 -6.76 7.00
N TYR A 415 12.77 -6.15 6.35
CA TYR A 415 14.17 -6.23 6.70
C TYR A 415 14.60 -4.98 7.45
N LYS A 416 15.38 -5.18 8.50
CA LYS A 416 15.99 -4.11 9.26
C LYS A 416 17.49 -4.30 9.24
N VAL A 417 18.17 -3.26 8.79
CA VAL A 417 19.63 -3.18 8.71
C VAL A 417 20.08 -1.96 9.49
N SER A 418 21.12 -2.14 10.30
CA SER A 418 21.80 -1.07 11.00
C SER A 418 23.29 -1.25 10.90
N LEU A 419 24.02 -0.15 10.76
CA LEU A 419 25.45 -0.12 10.61
C LEU A 419 26.05 0.64 11.79
N ILE A 420 27.03 0.04 12.42
CA ILE A 420 27.86 0.70 13.43
C ILE A 420 29.25 0.82 12.83
N SER A 421 29.88 1.99 12.95
CA SER A 421 31.23 2.24 12.46
C SER A 421 32.10 2.75 13.62
N THR A 422 33.38 2.40 13.63
CA THR A 422 34.32 2.80 14.70
C THR A 422 34.38 4.30 14.92
N ASN A 423 34.24 5.08 13.85
CA ASN A 423 34.35 6.53 13.88
C ASN A 423 32.97 7.20 13.97
N ASN A 424 31.88 6.43 14.16
CA ASN A 424 30.49 6.89 14.07
C ASN A 424 30.20 7.71 12.80
N SER A 425 30.92 7.44 11.72
CA SER A 425 30.74 8.11 10.44
C SER A 425 29.42 7.68 9.80
N MET A 426 28.69 8.66 9.26
CA MET A 426 27.47 8.40 8.49
C MET A 426 27.86 7.79 7.15
N SER A 427 27.38 6.58 6.91
CA SER A 427 27.52 5.84 5.65
C SER A 427 26.15 5.75 4.98
N LYS A 428 26.18 5.45 3.69
CA LYS A 428 24.99 5.29 2.88
C LYS A 428 24.67 3.81 2.72
N ILE A 429 23.47 3.42 3.10
CA ILE A 429 22.94 2.08 2.88
C ILE A 429 21.98 2.18 1.70
N TYR A 430 22.24 1.41 0.66
CA TYR A 430 21.43 1.39 -0.56
C TYR A 430 21.01 -0.04 -0.89
N PHE A 431 19.71 -0.30 -0.79
CA PHE A 431 19.11 -1.54 -1.27
C PHE A 431 18.53 -1.34 -2.66
N LYS A 432 18.78 -2.28 -3.57
CA LYS A 432 18.23 -2.27 -4.93
C LYS A 432 17.88 -3.70 -5.37
N GLU A 433 16.70 -3.86 -5.97
CA GLU A 433 16.30 -5.03 -6.75
C GLU A 433 15.51 -4.52 -7.95
N GLU A 434 15.89 -4.90 -9.17
CA GLU A 434 15.26 -4.44 -10.42
C GLU A 434 14.76 -2.98 -10.39
N ASN A 435 13.44 -2.79 -10.25
CA ASN A 435 12.74 -1.50 -10.26
C ASN A 435 12.42 -0.93 -8.87
N GLN A 436 12.79 -1.63 -7.79
CA GLN A 436 12.58 -1.20 -6.41
C GLN A 436 13.91 -0.89 -5.71
N GLN A 437 13.89 0.17 -4.90
CA GLN A 437 15.08 0.57 -4.17
C GLN A 437 14.75 1.36 -2.91
N ALA A 438 15.64 1.30 -1.95
CA ALA A 438 15.53 2.02 -0.68
C ALA A 438 16.91 2.53 -0.27
N ILE A 439 16.99 3.81 0.09
CA ILE A 439 18.25 4.48 0.45
C ILE A 439 18.11 5.05 1.86
N SER A 440 19.17 4.95 2.65
CA SER A 440 19.29 5.63 3.94
C SER A 440 20.68 6.25 4.10
N MET A 441 20.70 7.44 4.72
CA MET A 441 21.90 8.20 5.10
C MET A 441 22.13 8.23 6.61
N THR A 442 21.41 7.40 7.39
CA THR A 442 21.41 7.46 8.87
C THR A 442 21.99 6.19 9.50
N ASN A 443 22.76 5.41 8.73
CA ASN A 443 23.25 4.09 9.13
C ASN A 443 22.15 3.07 9.51
N LYS A 444 20.87 3.37 9.29
CA LYS A 444 19.74 2.47 9.55
C LYS A 444 18.82 2.44 8.36
N LEU A 445 18.48 1.25 7.88
CA LEU A 445 17.56 1.07 6.76
C LEU A 445 16.53 0.02 7.14
N ILE A 446 15.26 0.41 7.10
CA ILE A 446 14.11 -0.50 7.10
C ILE A 446 13.62 -0.53 5.65
N PHE A 447 13.44 -1.72 5.10
CA PHE A 447 12.99 -1.90 3.72
C PHE A 447 12.34 -3.28 3.53
N ASN A 448 11.76 -3.50 2.35
CA ASN A 448 11.13 -4.75 1.94
C ASN A 448 11.13 -4.84 0.41
N PHE A 449 10.94 -6.05 -0.12
CA PHE A 449 10.50 -6.21 -1.49
C PHE A 449 9.01 -5.85 -1.53
N PHE A 450 8.62 -4.80 -2.25
CA PHE A 450 7.21 -4.38 -2.36
C PHE A 450 6.57 -4.80 -3.68
N ASP A 451 7.35 -5.00 -4.75
CA ASP A 451 6.77 -5.50 -6.00
C ASP A 451 6.37 -6.98 -5.84
N ARG A 452 5.07 -7.26 -6.05
CA ARG A 452 4.51 -8.63 -6.01
C ARG A 452 4.98 -9.51 -7.16
N ASN A 453 5.57 -8.92 -8.19
CA ASN A 453 6.13 -9.66 -9.32
C ASN A 453 7.59 -10.08 -9.09
N THR A 454 8.24 -9.57 -8.02
CA THR A 454 9.63 -9.89 -7.70
C THR A 454 9.81 -11.39 -7.46
N LYS A 455 10.84 -11.95 -8.07
CA LYS A 455 11.31 -13.33 -7.85
C LYS A 455 12.83 -13.41 -7.71
N SER A 456 13.52 -12.27 -7.75
CA SER A 456 14.97 -12.19 -7.78
C SER A 456 15.53 -11.62 -6.48
N ASP A 457 16.76 -12.01 -6.15
CA ASP A 457 17.43 -11.51 -4.95
C ASP A 457 17.80 -10.03 -5.10
N GLY A 458 17.68 -9.30 -4.00
CA GLY A 458 18.09 -7.90 -3.95
C GLY A 458 19.54 -7.76 -3.51
N ILE A 459 20.11 -6.58 -3.74
CA ILE A 459 21.48 -6.27 -3.33
C ILE A 459 21.50 -5.08 -2.39
N LEU A 460 22.16 -5.28 -1.26
CA LEU A 460 22.42 -4.27 -0.25
C LEU A 460 23.85 -3.77 -0.39
N PHE A 461 23.97 -2.51 -0.76
CA PHE A 461 25.23 -1.78 -0.88
C PHE A 461 25.45 -0.92 0.36
N ILE A 462 26.64 -1.06 0.96
CA ILE A 462 27.14 -0.22 2.04
C ILE A 462 28.23 0.65 1.45
N ILE A 463 27.95 1.94 1.33
CA ILE A 463 28.86 2.92 0.78
C ILE A 463 29.42 3.72 1.96
N SER A 464 30.73 3.61 2.16
CA SER A 464 31.45 4.30 3.24
C SER A 464 31.36 5.83 3.11
N ASN A 465 31.58 6.54 4.22
CA ASN A 465 31.52 8.00 4.26
C ASN A 465 32.44 8.65 3.20
N SER A 466 31.92 9.65 2.49
CA SER A 466 32.67 10.45 1.50
C SER A 466 33.24 11.76 2.06
N ASP A 467 32.91 12.18 3.27
CA ASP A 467 33.54 13.39 3.82
C ASP A 467 35.07 13.20 3.95
N THR A 468 35.53 11.97 4.16
CA THR A 468 36.95 11.57 4.17
C THR A 468 37.44 11.10 2.80
N PHE A 469 36.81 11.52 1.70
CA PHE A 469 37.12 11.01 0.37
C PHE A 469 38.56 11.34 -0.07
N PHE A 470 39.06 12.53 0.31
CA PHE A 470 40.42 12.97 0.02
C PHE A 470 41.34 12.99 1.25
N ASP A 471 40.77 12.97 2.45
CA ASP A 471 41.51 13.09 3.70
C ASP A 471 41.77 11.68 4.27
N ASN A 472 42.92 11.10 3.90
CA ASN A 472 43.48 9.85 4.44
C ASN A 472 42.69 8.54 4.21
N PHE A 473 43.45 7.50 3.82
CA PHE A 473 43.02 6.11 3.71
C PHE A 473 42.86 5.47 5.10
N SER A 474 41.98 6.00 5.94
CA SER A 474 41.59 5.28 7.14
C SER A 474 40.73 4.09 6.74
N GLU A 475 41.17 2.88 7.10
CA GLU A 475 40.29 1.73 7.11
C GLU A 475 39.31 1.90 8.26
N VAL A 476 38.02 1.87 7.93
CA VAL A 476 36.94 1.95 8.91
C VAL A 476 36.41 0.54 9.11
N GLU A 477 36.30 0.14 10.36
CA GLU A 477 35.66 -1.11 10.71
C GLU A 477 34.16 -0.88 10.91
N TYR A 478 33.38 -1.74 10.27
CA TYR A 478 31.93 -1.70 10.23
C TYR A 478 31.36 -2.97 10.84
N GLU A 479 30.38 -2.82 11.71
CA GLU A 479 29.51 -3.89 12.18
C GLU A 479 28.12 -3.71 11.54
N LEU A 480 27.78 -4.62 10.63
CA LEU A 480 26.47 -4.70 10.02
C LEU A 480 25.57 -5.60 10.86
N ASN A 481 24.56 -4.98 11.48
CA ASN A 481 23.51 -5.65 12.22
C ASN A 481 22.27 -5.77 11.33
N TYR A 482 21.85 -6.99 11.03
CA TYR A 482 20.75 -7.25 10.13
C TYR A 482 19.81 -8.33 10.68
N LYS A 483 18.51 -8.12 10.49
CA LYS A 483 17.46 -9.07 10.88
C LYS A 483 16.22 -8.94 10.02
N ILE A 484 15.41 -9.98 10.02
CA ILE A 484 14.00 -9.89 9.68
C ILE A 484 13.29 -9.28 10.88
N ASP A 485 12.62 -8.15 10.68
CA ASP A 485 11.81 -7.53 11.73
C ASP A 485 10.45 -8.24 11.81
N PHE A 486 10.35 -9.20 12.72
CA PHE A 486 9.17 -10.06 12.87
C PHE A 486 7.92 -9.26 13.18
N THR A 487 8.02 -8.23 14.04
CA THR A 487 6.87 -7.42 14.44
C THR A 487 6.37 -6.54 13.31
N LEU A 488 7.28 -5.86 12.59
CA LEU A 488 6.88 -5.10 11.41
C LEU A 488 6.31 -6.03 10.32
N THR A 489 6.86 -7.23 10.16
CA THR A 489 6.35 -8.25 9.24
C THR A 489 4.92 -8.67 9.59
N ILE A 490 4.60 -8.91 10.87
CA ILE A 490 3.23 -9.19 11.32
C ILE A 490 2.30 -8.01 10.98
N LEU A 491 2.71 -6.78 11.29
CA LEU A 491 1.93 -5.58 10.97
C LEU A 491 1.67 -5.46 9.47
N LYS A 492 2.68 -5.74 8.64
CA LYS A 492 2.55 -5.73 7.18
C LYS A 492 1.57 -6.79 6.68
N ILE A 493 1.62 -8.01 7.22
CA ILE A 493 0.70 -9.09 6.84
C ILE A 493 -0.75 -8.74 7.21
N ILE A 494 -0.97 -8.16 8.39
CA ILE A 494 -2.28 -7.66 8.80
C ILE A 494 -2.75 -6.58 7.84
N LYS A 495 -1.88 -5.61 7.49
CA LYS A 495 -2.17 -4.53 6.55
C LYS A 495 -2.56 -5.05 5.15
N ILE A 496 -1.77 -5.97 4.58
CA ILE A 496 -2.06 -6.56 3.26
C ILE A 496 -3.40 -7.30 3.23
N ASN A 497 -3.74 -7.97 4.33
CA ASN A 497 -4.92 -8.83 4.41
C ASN A 497 -6.09 -8.18 5.15
N ILE A 498 -6.05 -6.87 5.43
CA ILE A 498 -7.01 -6.19 6.30
C ILE A 498 -8.47 -6.39 5.86
N SER A 499 -8.71 -6.40 4.55
CA SER A 499 -10.03 -6.63 3.96
C SER A 499 -10.53 -8.06 4.08
N LYS A 500 -9.61 -9.02 4.22
CA LYS A 500 -9.88 -10.46 4.30
C LYS A 500 -10.05 -10.93 5.75
N ILE A 501 -9.45 -10.23 6.72
CA ILE A 501 -9.44 -10.60 8.14
C ILE A 501 -10.85 -10.83 8.72
N PRO A 502 -11.85 -9.95 8.52
CA PRO A 502 -13.18 -10.17 9.07
C PRO A 502 -13.81 -11.48 8.57
N PHE A 503 -13.63 -11.80 7.29
CA PHE A 503 -14.13 -13.02 6.68
C PHE A 503 -13.43 -14.27 7.19
N LEU A 504 -12.11 -14.20 7.36
CA LEU A 504 -11.31 -15.27 7.96
C LEU A 504 -11.73 -15.52 9.42
N LEU A 505 -11.97 -14.46 10.19
CA LEU A 505 -12.49 -14.55 11.56
C LEU A 505 -13.88 -15.18 11.60
N SER A 506 -14.78 -14.77 10.69
CA SER A 506 -16.11 -15.37 10.56
C SER A 506 -16.04 -16.86 10.26
N PHE A 507 -15.21 -17.24 9.29
CA PHE A 507 -15.00 -18.64 8.92
C PHE A 507 -14.43 -19.45 10.08
N MET A 508 -13.46 -18.89 10.79
CA MET A 508 -12.92 -19.54 11.97
C MET A 508 -14.00 -19.76 13.02
N ALA A 509 -14.82 -18.74 13.33
CA ALA A 509 -15.88 -18.92 14.32
C ALA A 509 -16.90 -19.99 13.93
N THR A 510 -17.31 -20.03 12.66
CA THR A 510 -18.23 -21.07 12.18
C THR A 510 -17.58 -22.45 12.25
N LEU A 511 -16.35 -22.62 11.74
CA LEU A 511 -15.62 -23.88 11.75
C LEU A 511 -15.38 -24.40 13.17
N PHE A 512 -15.04 -23.52 14.11
CA PHE A 512 -14.80 -23.88 15.49
C PHE A 512 -16.09 -24.13 16.29
N SER A 513 -17.24 -23.64 15.83
CA SER A 513 -18.55 -23.97 16.40
C SER A 513 -19.05 -25.38 16.06
N LEU A 514 -18.50 -26.01 15.01
CA LEU A 514 -18.89 -27.36 14.58
C LEU A 514 -18.32 -28.43 15.52
N ASN A 515 -19.07 -29.49 15.79
CA ASN A 515 -18.58 -30.63 16.58
C ASN A 515 -17.87 -31.66 15.67
N THR A 516 -16.70 -31.30 15.17
CA THR A 516 -15.86 -32.13 14.28
C THR A 516 -14.44 -32.30 14.83
N ASN A 517 -13.70 -33.27 14.27
CA ASN A 517 -12.31 -33.52 14.65
C ASN A 517 -11.45 -32.25 14.49
N MET A 518 -10.68 -31.93 15.52
CA MET A 518 -9.79 -30.76 15.57
C MET A 518 -8.77 -30.75 14.42
N LEU A 519 -8.24 -31.93 14.03
CA LEU A 519 -7.29 -32.03 12.91
C LEU A 519 -7.93 -31.56 11.60
N LEU A 520 -9.17 -31.98 11.33
CA LEU A 520 -9.90 -31.60 10.13
C LEU A 520 -10.16 -30.09 10.09
N LYS A 521 -10.52 -29.49 11.24
CA LYS A 521 -10.71 -28.03 11.35
C LYS A 521 -9.41 -27.29 11.01
N ILE A 522 -8.29 -27.69 11.60
CA ILE A 522 -6.99 -27.05 11.34
C ILE A 522 -6.63 -27.16 9.85
N LEU A 523 -6.78 -28.35 9.26
CA LEU A 523 -6.45 -28.57 7.85
C LEU A 523 -7.34 -27.72 6.92
N SER A 524 -8.65 -27.71 7.14
CA SER A 524 -9.59 -26.89 6.35
C SER A 524 -9.29 -25.39 6.48
N LEU A 525 -8.93 -24.94 7.67
CA LEU A 525 -8.58 -23.54 7.91
C LEU A 525 -7.28 -23.15 7.21
N LEU A 526 -6.24 -23.98 7.27
CA LEU A 526 -4.98 -23.72 6.58
C LEU A 526 -5.16 -23.68 5.06
N ILE A 527 -5.97 -24.58 4.50
CA ILE A 527 -6.29 -24.59 3.06
C ILE A 527 -6.96 -23.27 2.68
N ILE A 528 -7.97 -22.82 3.42
CA ILE A 528 -8.70 -21.59 3.11
C ILE A 528 -7.85 -20.34 3.31
N LEU A 529 -7.06 -20.28 4.38
CA LEU A 529 -6.11 -19.18 4.59
C LEU A 529 -5.10 -19.11 3.45
N TYR A 530 -4.60 -20.26 2.99
CA TYR A 530 -3.66 -20.31 1.87
C TYR A 530 -4.29 -19.89 0.55
N THR A 531 -5.50 -20.34 0.24
CA THR A 531 -6.18 -19.91 -0.99
C THR A 531 -6.51 -18.42 -0.98
N VAL A 532 -6.89 -17.87 0.18
CA VAL A 532 -7.23 -16.46 0.34
C VAL A 532 -6.01 -15.55 0.31
N THR A 533 -4.91 -15.95 0.95
CA THR A 533 -3.69 -15.12 1.04
C THR A 533 -2.73 -15.32 -0.12
N SER A 534 -2.76 -16.50 -0.75
CA SER A 534 -1.78 -16.95 -1.74
C SER A 534 -0.33 -16.92 -1.23
N SER A 535 -0.13 -16.99 0.09
CA SER A 535 1.18 -16.90 0.73
C SER A 535 1.25 -17.79 1.96
N ILE A 536 2.28 -18.64 2.01
CA ILE A 536 2.52 -19.57 3.13
C ILE A 536 2.78 -18.79 4.42
N ILE A 537 3.58 -17.72 4.35
CA ILE A 537 3.95 -16.90 5.51
C ILE A 537 2.71 -16.20 6.07
N SER A 538 1.94 -15.55 5.21
CA SER A 538 0.68 -14.90 5.60
C SER A 538 -0.30 -15.91 6.20
N THR A 539 -0.40 -17.11 5.63
CA THR A 539 -1.25 -18.20 6.11
C THR A 539 -0.91 -18.62 7.54
N ILE A 540 0.37 -18.88 7.82
CA ILE A 540 0.82 -19.33 9.15
C ILE A 540 0.60 -18.23 10.19
N ILE A 541 0.94 -16.97 9.87
CA ILE A 541 0.80 -15.86 10.81
C ILE A 541 -0.67 -15.56 11.09
N LEU A 542 -1.53 -15.53 10.07
CA LEU A 542 -2.97 -15.32 10.27
C LEU A 542 -3.63 -16.49 11.00
N PHE A 543 -3.16 -17.73 10.79
CA PHE A 543 -3.62 -18.89 11.55
C PHE A 543 -3.28 -18.74 13.05
N LEU A 544 -2.05 -18.37 13.39
CA LEU A 544 -1.61 -18.14 14.77
C LEU A 544 -2.36 -16.98 15.43
N LEU A 545 -2.50 -15.86 14.74
CA LEU A 545 -3.32 -14.72 15.19
C LEU A 545 -4.77 -15.13 15.39
N GLY A 546 -5.31 -15.95 14.49
CA GLY A 546 -6.65 -16.49 14.58
C GLY A 546 -6.87 -17.32 15.85
N ILE A 547 -5.95 -18.22 16.17
CA ILE A 547 -5.98 -19.00 17.41
C ILE A 547 -5.96 -18.07 18.63
N ILE A 548 -5.09 -17.06 18.63
CA ILE A 548 -5.00 -16.07 19.71
C ILE A 548 -6.33 -15.33 19.87
N ILE A 549 -6.93 -14.86 18.77
CA ILE A 549 -8.21 -14.12 18.82
C ILE A 549 -9.33 -15.01 19.32
N ILE A 550 -9.44 -16.26 18.84
CA ILE A 550 -10.45 -17.21 19.31
C ILE A 550 -10.26 -17.52 20.80
N TYR A 551 -9.01 -17.68 21.24
CA TYR A 551 -8.70 -17.89 22.65
C TYR A 551 -9.11 -16.70 23.51
N CYS A 552 -8.81 -15.47 23.08
CA CYS A 552 -9.24 -14.25 23.76
C CYS A 552 -10.77 -14.12 23.79
N LEU A 553 -11.46 -14.41 22.69
CA LEU A 553 -12.92 -14.36 22.61
C LEU A 553 -13.59 -15.42 23.49
N SER A 554 -13.00 -16.62 23.59
CA SER A 554 -13.45 -17.65 24.52
C SER A 554 -13.37 -17.18 25.96
N HIS A 555 -12.22 -16.64 26.37
CA HIS A 555 -12.02 -16.17 27.74
C HIS A 555 -12.91 -14.97 28.05
N PHE A 556 -13.11 -14.07 27.07
CA PHE A 556 -14.06 -12.96 27.19
C PHE A 556 -15.51 -13.45 27.29
N GLY A 557 -15.86 -14.54 26.61
CA GLY A 557 -17.16 -15.18 26.75
C GLY A 557 -17.38 -15.76 28.15
N ASP A 558 -16.39 -16.45 28.69
CA ASP A 558 -16.46 -17.01 30.05
C ASP A 558 -16.60 -15.89 31.10
N THR A 559 -15.85 -14.79 30.97
CA THR A 559 -16.00 -13.65 31.88
C THR A 559 -17.36 -12.99 31.75
N LEU A 560 -17.93 -12.88 30.54
CA LEU A 560 -19.28 -12.36 30.35
C LEU A 560 -20.35 -13.27 30.95
N ILE A 561 -20.19 -14.59 30.89
CA ILE A 561 -21.10 -15.54 31.56
C ILE A 561 -21.07 -15.30 33.06
N ILE A 562 -19.87 -15.22 33.66
CA ILE A 562 -19.69 -14.96 35.10
C ILE A 562 -20.32 -13.61 35.50
N VAL A 563 -20.08 -12.56 34.72
CA VAL A 563 -20.69 -11.24 34.95
C VAL A 563 -22.22 -11.30 34.82
N SER A 564 -22.75 -12.09 33.87
CA SER A 564 -24.20 -12.25 33.68
C SER A 564 -24.87 -12.99 34.84
N GLU A 565 -24.18 -13.96 35.44
CA GLU A 565 -24.63 -14.68 36.63
C GLU A 565 -24.65 -13.75 37.84
N ILE A 566 -23.58 -12.95 38.04
CA ILE A 566 -23.49 -11.95 39.11
C ILE A 566 -24.60 -10.90 38.98
N LEU A 567 -24.84 -10.39 37.77
CA LEU A 567 -25.87 -9.38 37.49
C LEU A 567 -27.29 -9.96 37.36
N ASN A 568 -27.46 -11.28 37.52
CA ASN A 568 -28.75 -11.98 37.38
C ASN A 568 -29.47 -11.67 36.05
N ILE A 569 -28.70 -11.37 34.99
CA ILE A 569 -29.19 -10.94 33.68
C ILE A 569 -30.04 -12.03 33.04
N ASN A 570 -29.69 -13.31 33.26
CA ASN A 570 -30.47 -14.44 32.73
C ASN A 570 -31.94 -14.40 33.16
N ASN A 571 -32.24 -14.02 34.40
CA ASN A 571 -33.62 -13.87 34.86
C ASN A 571 -34.36 -12.73 34.16
N ILE A 572 -33.67 -11.60 33.91
CA ILE A 572 -34.21 -10.46 33.18
C ILE A 572 -34.47 -10.84 31.71
N ILE A 573 -33.49 -11.46 31.05
CA ILE A 573 -33.61 -11.92 29.67
C ILE A 573 -34.75 -12.94 29.55
N ILE A 574 -34.83 -13.94 30.42
CA ILE A 574 -35.92 -14.94 30.40
C ILE A 574 -37.28 -14.28 30.61
N LYS A 575 -37.39 -13.29 31.51
CA LYS A 575 -38.62 -12.51 31.70
C LYS A 575 -38.99 -11.74 30.43
N ILE A 576 -38.04 -11.05 29.80
CA ILE A 576 -38.24 -10.35 28.52
C ILE A 576 -38.64 -11.33 27.43
N TYR A 577 -37.98 -12.49 27.36
CA TYR A 577 -38.26 -13.53 26.37
C TYR A 577 -39.66 -14.12 26.53
N LYS A 578 -40.06 -14.47 27.77
CA LYS A 578 -41.43 -14.92 28.07
C LYS A 578 -42.44 -13.83 27.76
N TRP A 579 -42.14 -12.58 28.06
CA TRP A 579 -43.01 -11.44 27.76
C TRP A 579 -43.18 -11.23 26.25
N MET A 580 -42.10 -11.27 25.48
CA MET A 580 -42.12 -11.19 24.02
C MET A 580 -42.86 -12.37 23.40
N TYR A 581 -42.57 -13.60 23.85
CA TYR A 581 -43.20 -14.81 23.34
C TYR A 581 -44.72 -14.84 23.62
N LYS A 582 -45.14 -14.30 24.77
CA LYS A 582 -46.56 -14.26 25.15
C LYS A 582 -47.35 -13.18 24.40
N LYS A 583 -46.71 -12.10 23.94
CA LYS A 583 -47.38 -11.00 23.22
C LYS A 583 -47.25 -11.05 21.70
N VAL A 584 -46.27 -11.76 21.14
CA VAL A 584 -45.99 -11.71 19.71
C VAL A 584 -45.96 -13.13 19.15
N SER A 585 -46.81 -13.39 18.15
CA SER A 585 -46.79 -14.60 17.31
C SER A 585 -45.48 -14.64 16.53
N CYS A 586 -44.40 -15.08 17.20
CA CYS A 586 -43.02 -14.97 16.72
C CYS A 586 -42.78 -15.59 15.34
N SER A 587 -43.59 -16.55 14.87
CA SER A 587 -43.38 -17.08 13.53
C SER A 587 -43.63 -16.05 12.44
N LEU A 588 -44.61 -15.15 12.61
CA LEU A 588 -45.06 -14.24 11.56
C LEU A 588 -44.23 -12.95 11.54
N VAL A 589 -43.87 -12.42 12.71
CA VAL A 589 -43.02 -11.22 12.80
C VAL A 589 -41.57 -11.53 12.44
N ILE A 590 -40.99 -12.65 12.85
CA ILE A 590 -39.62 -13.00 12.46
C ILE A 590 -39.55 -13.28 10.96
N THR A 591 -40.55 -13.96 10.39
CA THR A 591 -40.63 -14.10 8.92
C THR A 591 -40.84 -12.75 8.25
N LEU A 592 -41.71 -11.88 8.76
CA LEU A 592 -41.88 -10.53 8.23
C LEU A 592 -40.61 -9.69 8.32
N PHE A 593 -39.86 -9.76 9.43
CA PHE A 593 -38.59 -9.05 9.60
C PHE A 593 -37.52 -9.63 8.68
N SER A 594 -37.47 -10.95 8.51
CA SER A 594 -36.59 -11.59 7.52
C SER A 594 -36.96 -11.15 6.10
N LEU A 595 -38.26 -10.98 5.80
CA LEU A 595 -38.79 -10.46 4.53
C LEU A 595 -38.55 -8.95 4.36
N LEU A 596 -38.69 -8.15 5.42
CA LEU A 596 -38.52 -6.69 5.39
C LEU A 596 -37.04 -6.31 5.40
N SER A 597 -36.18 -7.13 5.99
CA SER A 597 -34.72 -6.99 5.90
C SER A 597 -34.22 -7.06 4.46
N LEU A 598 -35.04 -7.58 3.53
CA LEU A 598 -34.76 -7.61 2.08
C LEU A 598 -34.83 -6.22 1.43
N PHE A 599 -35.59 -5.29 2.02
CA PHE A 599 -35.85 -3.98 1.40
C PHE A 599 -35.28 -2.81 2.20
N TYR A 600 -34.89 -3.01 3.47
CA TYR A 600 -34.55 -1.90 4.36
C TYR A 600 -33.35 -2.22 5.28
N GLN A 601 -32.22 -1.51 5.06
CA GLN A 601 -30.97 -1.64 5.82
C GLN A 601 -31.17 -1.57 7.37
N PRO A 602 -31.94 -0.62 7.92
CA PRO A 602 -32.21 -0.58 9.36
C PRO A 602 -32.90 -1.84 9.88
N VAL A 603 -33.83 -2.40 9.10
CA VAL A 603 -34.55 -3.63 9.47
C VAL A 603 -33.64 -4.84 9.41
N TYR A 604 -32.71 -4.89 8.45
CA TYR A 604 -31.65 -5.90 8.42
C TYR A 604 -30.73 -5.83 9.64
N LEU A 605 -30.39 -4.63 10.11
CA LEU A 605 -29.60 -4.47 11.33
C LEU A 605 -30.38 -4.92 12.56
N ILE A 606 -31.66 -4.55 12.65
CA ILE A 606 -32.55 -5.02 13.72
C ILE A 606 -32.66 -6.54 13.68
N TYR A 607 -32.86 -7.13 12.50
CA TYR A 607 -32.92 -8.59 12.34
C TYR A 607 -31.60 -9.26 12.70
N SER A 608 -30.47 -8.70 12.27
CA SER A 608 -29.13 -9.19 12.62
C SER A 608 -28.90 -9.11 14.12
N LEU A 609 -29.24 -7.98 14.76
CA LEU A 609 -29.21 -7.76 16.22
C LEU A 609 -30.13 -8.72 16.98
N ILE A 610 -31.35 -8.96 16.48
CA ILE A 610 -32.29 -9.91 17.07
C ILE A 610 -31.72 -11.33 16.93
N SER A 611 -31.24 -11.72 15.75
CA SER A 611 -30.55 -12.99 15.55
C SER A 611 -29.28 -13.11 16.41
N LEU A 612 -28.59 -11.99 16.68
CA LEU A 612 -27.43 -11.85 17.56
C LEU A 612 -27.80 -12.21 19.00
N LEU A 613 -28.87 -11.58 19.50
CA LEU A 613 -29.40 -11.76 20.86
C LEU A 613 -29.90 -13.18 21.09
N ILE A 614 -30.25 -13.89 20.03
CA ILE A 614 -30.75 -15.27 20.06
C ILE A 614 -29.60 -16.29 19.92
N SER A 615 -28.38 -15.86 19.58
CA SER A 615 -27.28 -16.79 19.33
C SER A 615 -26.82 -17.52 20.61
N PRO A 616 -26.88 -18.87 20.67
CA PRO A 616 -26.45 -19.61 21.85
C PRO A 616 -24.93 -19.70 21.97
N ASN A 617 -24.19 -19.26 20.95
CA ASN A 617 -22.73 -19.34 20.91
C ASN A 617 -22.12 -17.92 20.89
N ILE A 618 -21.45 -17.57 21.99
CA ILE A 618 -20.79 -16.27 22.19
C ILE A 618 -19.75 -15.96 21.10
N LEU A 619 -19.08 -16.98 20.55
CA LEU A 619 -18.12 -16.78 19.46
C LEU A 619 -18.82 -16.30 18.18
N LEU A 620 -20.01 -16.84 17.91
CA LEU A 620 -20.85 -16.39 16.79
C LEU A 620 -21.34 -14.96 17.05
N PHE A 621 -21.75 -14.64 18.27
CA PHE A 621 -22.17 -13.29 18.68
C PHE A 621 -21.09 -12.24 18.41
N PHE A 622 -19.84 -12.48 18.84
CA PHE A 622 -18.77 -11.49 18.63
C PHE A 622 -18.32 -11.41 17.19
N THR A 623 -18.24 -12.53 16.47
CA THR A 623 -17.86 -12.49 15.05
C THR A 623 -18.91 -11.80 14.19
N SER A 624 -20.20 -12.04 14.46
CA SER A 624 -21.27 -11.26 13.85
C SER A 624 -21.14 -9.77 14.21
N LEU A 625 -20.98 -9.40 15.48
CA LEU A 625 -20.79 -8.00 15.87
C LEU A 625 -19.59 -7.34 15.15
N ILE A 626 -18.45 -8.02 15.08
CA ILE A 626 -17.22 -7.53 14.42
C ILE A 626 -17.41 -7.39 12.90
N LEU A 627 -18.24 -8.23 12.27
CA LEU A 627 -18.58 -8.10 10.85
C LEU A 627 -19.58 -6.97 10.62
N TYR A 628 -20.64 -6.89 11.43
CA TYR A 628 -21.78 -6.00 11.20
C TYR A 628 -21.52 -4.56 11.61
N LEU A 629 -20.79 -4.33 12.72
CA LEU A 629 -20.58 -2.97 13.22
C LEU A 629 -19.77 -2.12 12.22
N PRO A 630 -18.61 -2.59 11.70
CA PRO A 630 -17.87 -1.83 10.71
C PRO A 630 -18.64 -1.71 9.41
N THR A 631 -19.27 -2.79 8.92
CA THR A 631 -20.04 -2.73 7.66
C THR A 631 -21.21 -1.75 7.73
N TYR A 632 -21.88 -1.63 8.88
CA TYR A 632 -22.92 -0.60 9.08
C TYR A 632 -22.36 0.82 9.03
N PHE A 633 -21.28 1.11 9.75
CA PHE A 633 -20.68 2.44 9.76
C PHE A 633 -20.03 2.82 8.41
N ILE A 634 -19.58 1.82 7.65
CA ILE A 634 -18.86 2.01 6.39
C ILE A 634 -19.81 2.19 5.19
N PHE A 635 -20.98 1.53 5.17
CA PHE A 635 -21.77 1.37 3.95
C PHE A 635 -23.16 2.04 4.01
N TYR A 636 -23.22 3.29 3.54
CA TYR A 636 -24.46 4.08 3.44
C TYR A 636 -25.41 3.65 2.29
N GLN A 637 -25.02 2.69 1.44
CA GLN A 637 -25.81 2.24 0.28
C GLN A 637 -26.10 0.75 0.31
N LEU A 638 -27.33 0.39 -0.10
CA LEU A 638 -27.69 -0.96 -0.53
C LEU A 638 -26.84 -1.32 -1.77
N PRO A 639 -26.16 -2.47 -1.79
CA PRO A 639 -25.39 -2.91 -2.94
C PRO A 639 -26.28 -3.25 -4.14
N ASP A 640 -25.84 -2.87 -5.34
CA ASP A 640 -26.32 -3.49 -6.58
C ASP A 640 -25.76 -4.92 -6.65
N PHE A 641 -26.55 -5.90 -6.25
CA PHE A 641 -26.19 -7.32 -6.33
C PHE A 641 -26.09 -7.75 -7.79
N THR A 642 -24.92 -8.23 -8.21
CA THR A 642 -24.69 -8.65 -9.61
C THR A 642 -25.09 -10.10 -9.87
N PHE A 643 -25.02 -10.97 -8.86
CA PHE A 643 -25.29 -12.38 -9.11
C PHE A 643 -26.80 -12.67 -9.03
N SER A 644 -27.43 -12.82 -10.20
CA SER A 644 -28.71 -13.51 -10.35
C SER A 644 -28.50 -14.88 -10.99
N TYR A 645 -28.81 -15.96 -10.28
CA TYR A 645 -28.87 -17.31 -10.84
C TYR A 645 -30.34 -17.67 -11.10
N ASN A 646 -30.68 -18.03 -12.34
CA ASN A 646 -32.05 -18.18 -12.83
C ASN A 646 -32.93 -16.94 -12.57
N GLY A 647 -32.37 -15.74 -12.74
CA GLY A 647 -33.06 -14.48 -12.43
C GLY A 647 -33.14 -14.14 -10.94
N ASN A 648 -32.83 -15.10 -10.05
CA ASN A 648 -32.89 -14.88 -8.61
C ASN A 648 -31.54 -14.46 -8.03
N ARG A 649 -31.53 -13.39 -7.24
CA ARG A 649 -30.32 -12.82 -6.63
C ARG A 649 -29.77 -13.71 -5.50
N LEU A 650 -28.48 -13.60 -5.16
CA LEU A 650 -27.88 -14.40 -4.07
C LEU A 650 -28.59 -14.27 -2.73
N TYR A 651 -29.09 -13.08 -2.38
CA TYR A 651 -29.86 -12.92 -1.15
C TYR A 651 -31.20 -13.67 -1.23
N GLU A 652 -31.79 -13.83 -2.41
CA GLU A 652 -33.01 -14.61 -2.62
C GLU A 652 -32.71 -16.10 -2.46
N TRP A 653 -31.57 -16.57 -2.94
CA TRP A 653 -31.06 -17.91 -2.63
C TRP A 653 -30.80 -18.10 -1.13
N SER A 654 -30.32 -17.07 -0.44
CA SER A 654 -30.14 -17.10 1.01
C SER A 654 -31.48 -17.31 1.74
N ILE A 655 -32.57 -16.71 1.24
CA ILE A 655 -33.94 -16.97 1.72
C ILE A 655 -34.34 -18.40 1.42
N VAL A 656 -34.12 -18.89 0.20
CA VAL A 656 -34.45 -20.28 -0.16
C VAL A 656 -33.71 -21.24 0.76
N ILE A 657 -32.42 -21.01 1.05
CA ILE A 657 -31.62 -21.82 1.98
C ILE A 657 -32.18 -21.74 3.40
N GLN A 658 -32.54 -20.56 3.88
CA GLN A 658 -33.13 -20.39 5.21
C GLN A 658 -34.51 -21.08 5.31
N LEU A 659 -35.39 -20.87 4.33
CA LEU A 659 -36.69 -21.52 4.23
C LEU A 659 -36.56 -23.03 4.12
N PHE A 660 -35.63 -23.52 3.30
CA PHE A 660 -35.29 -24.94 3.21
C PHE A 660 -34.80 -25.46 4.55
N SER A 661 -33.94 -24.71 5.25
CA SER A 661 -33.42 -25.09 6.57
C SER A 661 -34.53 -25.11 7.62
N VAL A 662 -35.47 -24.17 7.59
CA VAL A 662 -36.66 -24.15 8.47
C VAL A 662 -37.61 -25.31 8.13
N TYR A 663 -37.86 -25.55 6.84
CA TYR A 663 -38.72 -26.63 6.34
C TYR A 663 -38.15 -28.00 6.71
N PHE A 664 -36.87 -28.22 6.43
CA PHE A 664 -36.17 -29.45 6.79
C PHE A 664 -35.93 -29.57 8.29
N SER A 665 -35.74 -28.48 9.02
CA SER A 665 -35.71 -28.47 10.48
C SER A 665 -37.01 -29.02 11.06
N LYS A 666 -38.18 -28.85 10.41
CA LYS A 666 -39.42 -29.52 10.85
C LYS A 666 -39.36 -31.04 10.72
N LYS A 667 -38.67 -31.60 9.71
CA LYS A 667 -38.48 -33.06 9.59
C LYS A 667 -37.43 -33.55 10.60
N LYS A 668 -37.74 -34.67 11.27
CA LYS A 668 -36.79 -35.30 12.21
C LYS A 668 -35.57 -35.78 11.41
N THR A 669 -34.38 -35.49 11.93
CA THR A 669 -33.07 -36.06 11.54
C THR A 669 -32.64 -35.83 10.09
N ILE A 670 -31.86 -34.79 9.82
CA ILE A 670 -31.09 -34.68 8.57
C ILE A 670 -29.62 -34.50 8.90
N ASN A 671 -28.81 -35.42 8.42
CA ASN A 671 -27.36 -35.28 8.31
C ASN A 671 -27.06 -34.43 7.08
N ILE A 672 -26.88 -33.13 7.26
CA ILE A 672 -26.42 -32.26 6.17
C ILE A 672 -24.91 -32.50 5.99
N SER A 673 -24.52 -32.82 4.76
CA SER A 673 -23.11 -32.95 4.36
C SER A 673 -22.35 -31.66 4.69
N LEU A 674 -21.21 -31.79 5.38
CA LEU A 674 -20.31 -30.69 5.71
C LEU A 674 -19.92 -29.83 4.49
N TRP A 675 -19.87 -30.45 3.30
CA TRP A 675 -19.53 -29.78 2.05
C TRP A 675 -20.52 -28.69 1.65
N ILE A 676 -21.80 -28.82 2.01
CA ILE A 676 -22.80 -27.78 1.74
C ILE A 676 -22.44 -26.47 2.46
N PHE A 677 -21.83 -26.56 3.64
CA PHE A 677 -21.41 -25.39 4.41
C PHE A 677 -20.07 -24.81 3.94
N LEU A 678 -19.19 -25.64 3.38
CA LEU A 678 -17.99 -25.19 2.68
C LEU A 678 -18.33 -24.57 1.33
N LEU A 679 -19.44 -24.97 0.69
CA LEU A 679 -19.78 -24.61 -0.68
C LEU A 679 -19.72 -23.09 -0.93
N PRO A 680 -20.22 -22.20 -0.04
CA PRO A 680 -20.14 -20.77 -0.30
C PRO A 680 -18.73 -20.19 -0.13
N TYR A 681 -17.96 -20.70 0.83
CA TYR A 681 -16.55 -20.36 0.97
C TYR A 681 -15.74 -20.87 -0.20
N TRP A 682 -16.05 -22.07 -0.68
CA TRP A 682 -15.44 -22.69 -1.84
C TRP A 682 -15.83 -21.97 -3.12
N LEU A 683 -17.09 -21.54 -3.27
CA LEU A 683 -17.54 -20.65 -4.34
C LEU A 683 -16.78 -19.33 -4.28
N LEU A 684 -16.55 -18.75 -3.10
CA LEU A 684 -15.73 -17.54 -2.96
C LEU A 684 -14.27 -17.74 -3.38
N VAL A 685 -13.71 -18.89 -3.03
CA VAL A 685 -12.32 -19.25 -3.35
C VAL A 685 -12.16 -19.57 -4.84
N THR A 686 -13.12 -20.29 -5.41
CA THR A 686 -13.10 -20.74 -6.82
C THR A 686 -13.49 -19.62 -7.77
N LEU A 687 -14.56 -18.90 -7.46
CA LEU A 687 -14.93 -17.66 -8.12
C LEU A 687 -14.14 -16.56 -7.43
N ASN A 688 -12.85 -16.52 -7.78
CA ASN A 688 -11.89 -15.47 -7.50
C ASN A 688 -12.56 -14.15 -7.07
N ASN A 689 -12.04 -13.48 -6.03
CA ASN A 689 -12.54 -12.22 -5.44
C ASN A 689 -12.98 -11.12 -6.43
N SER A 690 -12.73 -11.28 -7.73
CA SER A 690 -13.30 -10.50 -8.83
C SER A 690 -14.82 -10.54 -8.97
N ILE A 691 -15.55 -11.58 -8.52
CA ILE A 691 -16.98 -11.69 -8.82
C ILE A 691 -17.85 -11.23 -7.64
N TYR A 692 -17.53 -11.67 -6.42
CA TYR A 692 -18.38 -11.41 -5.28
C TYR A 692 -18.01 -10.13 -4.53
N THR A 693 -19.04 -9.37 -4.19
CA THR A 693 -18.95 -8.22 -3.31
C THR A 693 -18.82 -8.64 -1.85
N VAL A 694 -18.21 -7.79 -1.01
CA VAL A 694 -18.17 -7.94 0.46
C VAL A 694 -19.57 -8.27 1.02
N TRP A 695 -20.62 -7.68 0.44
CA TRP A 695 -22.00 -7.85 0.84
C TRP A 695 -22.61 -9.20 0.48
N GLU A 696 -22.41 -9.67 -0.75
CA GLU A 696 -22.87 -11.01 -1.17
C GLU A 696 -22.31 -12.08 -0.23
N TYR A 697 -21.03 -11.95 0.15
CA TYR A 697 -20.43 -12.82 1.14
C TYR A 697 -21.10 -12.73 2.52
N LEU A 698 -21.32 -11.51 3.02
CA LEU A 698 -21.81 -11.29 4.39
C LEU A 698 -23.21 -11.87 4.57
N ILE A 699 -24.07 -11.70 3.56
CA ILE A 699 -25.42 -12.27 3.51
C ILE A 699 -25.38 -13.79 3.46
N ILE A 700 -24.54 -14.38 2.61
CA ILE A 700 -24.44 -15.83 2.51
C ILE A 700 -23.93 -16.42 3.83
N THR A 701 -22.89 -15.83 4.40
CA THR A 701 -22.31 -16.27 5.67
C THR A 701 -23.33 -16.20 6.80
N GLN A 702 -24.15 -15.14 6.84
CA GLN A 702 -25.25 -15.02 7.78
C GLN A 702 -26.32 -16.10 7.57
N ALA A 703 -26.75 -16.34 6.32
CA ALA A 703 -27.74 -17.36 6.03
C ALA A 703 -27.26 -18.75 6.46
N ILE A 704 -25.98 -19.07 6.23
CA ILE A 704 -25.35 -20.28 6.75
C ILE A 704 -25.37 -20.32 8.28
N ILE A 705 -24.94 -19.24 8.94
CA ILE A 705 -24.90 -19.14 10.41
C ILE A 705 -26.30 -19.36 11.01
N ILE A 706 -27.32 -18.71 10.46
CA ILE A 706 -28.71 -18.83 10.93
C ILE A 706 -29.22 -20.26 10.67
N SER A 707 -28.94 -20.83 9.50
CA SER A 707 -29.27 -22.23 9.20
C SER A 707 -28.61 -23.20 10.18
N LEU A 708 -27.33 -23.01 10.51
CA LEU A 708 -26.61 -23.80 11.52
C LEU A 708 -27.23 -23.67 12.90
N MET A 709 -27.62 -22.45 13.31
CA MET A 709 -28.31 -22.21 14.57
C MET A 709 -29.66 -22.94 14.62
N LEU A 710 -30.47 -22.86 13.56
CA LEU A 710 -31.77 -23.55 13.48
C LEU A 710 -31.64 -25.07 13.56
N LEU A 711 -30.54 -25.64 13.05
CA LEU A 711 -30.23 -27.06 13.15
C LEU A 711 -29.76 -27.46 14.56
N ASN A 712 -28.86 -26.68 15.17
CA ASN A 712 -28.32 -26.97 16.50
C ASN A 712 -29.33 -26.74 17.64
N VAL A 713 -30.26 -25.79 17.53
CA VAL A 713 -31.31 -25.55 18.53
C VAL A 713 -32.17 -26.80 18.75
N LYS A 714 -32.33 -27.69 17.77
CA LYS A 714 -32.99 -28.98 17.99
C LYS A 714 -32.14 -29.98 18.75
N LYS A 715 -30.82 -30.00 18.59
CA LYS A 715 -29.94 -30.87 19.41
C LYS A 715 -29.93 -30.45 20.88
N ILE A 716 -30.11 -29.17 21.17
CA ILE A 716 -30.16 -28.67 22.57
C ILE A 716 -31.51 -28.98 23.25
N LYS A 717 -32.53 -29.48 22.53
CA LYS A 717 -33.85 -29.71 23.14
C LYS A 717 -34.05 -31.03 23.89
N THR A 718 -33.04 -31.88 24.06
CA THR A 718 -33.18 -33.16 24.77
C THR A 718 -31.86 -33.66 25.38
N SER A 719 -31.37 -33.01 26.45
CA SER A 719 -30.53 -33.59 27.52
C SER A 719 -29.87 -32.48 28.34
#